data_AF-A0A8W8K7L4-F1
#
_entry.id   AF-A0A8W8K7L4-F1
#
_cell.length_a   1.000
_cell.length_b   1.000
_cell.length_c   1.000
_cell.angle_alpha   90.00
_cell.angle_beta   90.00
_cell.angle_gamma   90.00
#
_symmetry.space_group_name_H-M   'P 1'
#
loop_
_entity.id
_entity.type
_entity.pdbx_description
1 polymer ?
#
loop_
_entity_poly.entity_id
_entity_poly.type
_entity_poly.pdbx_seq_one_letter_code
_entity_poly.pdbx_strand_id
1 'polypeptide(L)'
;MRVPILLVFFPCLIFVKAQVPPPNVHLEKISTLYVPSRYNSHDYPEFKLGRHAAEQLAYDPAQKILYVTGEERLNVVDLSNPSDPIMLYRKQFVKMDPTDVEYCGNHVFVSVANDEKPEDGKVLVFRKYNRRHNTMPIVLEVVVGPSPNMLLPTINCQKVLVALEGEAFARGGNLIDPEGAIGLLKFPSSYISDTTYSYKVLDFRSFNDKYPILARSGVRYVYKENGNTLAQDLEPEHITFSADEKKAYISLQENNAIAEVDMVLETITDLRGLGFKDWTKYKLDPSDEDGGINIYPYPIYGMYQPDAIRTVTIGGREYIVTADEGDSKDYSGLKLTTSGFDETKRVRDITLANNSEVLQWARKRKIPSIQHDALLGKLSVSTQEGRLRDGTYDKLYSYGGRGFSVLRSDTMERIYDSGSIVEESHAMQYPKLFNSYAKSSVNITDTQDSRSDSKGPECESLAVAYSGTRVIVFVGCERPGTISIYSFNSNMTEGTLESIYSGAKTVLGTWGEAFDGGLLTDMDTDDIKYLPPFQSPTGQPLLVVTGSDTGTVSLFHVRGLDNRFQSNLFKAHLSQNQPLNLQQKPVQQAPVKVVKERNFFILFIAYVGCKAINLKKISTLYVPSSYSDTGTPLFSPKAKSSEQLAYDTQSKFVYVVGSSKLNVIDINDVENPQIIYHKMMGDFDPTDVEFCGDHVFVTLDDNQERERGRVVVFTKFDPKKKTMDTVLNVTVGPLPDMVQPSSDCRTVLIALEGKAFARNGELVDPEGGVGLLKFHDLSISAANYSYKRLDFTRYNDRWNSLSKTGVRFIYKEQNNKFSQDLEPEYISFSKDERKAYICLQENNAIAVVDLGTENITAIHGLGFKNWRNSKLDASDKDGGINIRPLPVYGMYQPDAIQVIKVNGEEYLVTSNEGGGKDYSDYKLNATGFSEEIRARDVSISENSEINQWMLQNNISNILDNSVLGRLVITTETGRLPDGSFDKLYTFGGRGFSIWKADTMALVYDSGSDVEDTHAQARPDLFNAQLKAGKKIKNTIDYRSDNKGPESESLAIGHDGDKILIFVGHERPGSISVYSVNGDISSPKFESVFWDIPNSEQTWTEAFEQRSISVIDPEDLKYISAKESPNGRPLLLVAGSVSGTLSILEVIGFNMVSATGAV
;
A
#
# COMPACT_ATOMS: atom_id res chain seq x y z
N MET A 1 40.96 33.16 34.91
CA MET A 1 41.41 33.79 33.64
C MET A 1 40.17 34.10 32.81
N ARG A 2 39.93 35.37 32.49
CA ARG A 2 38.89 35.80 31.55
C ARG A 2 39.47 35.79 30.13
N VAL A 3 38.81 35.11 29.19
CA VAL A 3 38.99 35.27 27.74
C VAL A 3 37.59 35.25 27.12
N PRO A 4 37.27 36.12 26.14
CA PRO A 4 35.90 36.53 25.85
C PRO A 4 35.23 35.60 24.83
N ILE A 5 33.94 35.30 25.07
CA ILE A 5 33.08 34.68 24.08
C ILE A 5 32.62 35.79 23.13
N LEU A 6 33.17 35.78 21.92
CA LEU A 6 32.76 36.63 20.81
C LEU A 6 31.51 35.99 20.16
N LEU A 7 30.32 36.46 20.54
CA LEU A 7 29.07 36.13 19.85
C LEU A 7 28.99 36.98 18.57
N VAL A 8 29.38 36.40 17.44
CA VAL A 8 29.13 36.96 16.11
C VAL A 8 27.81 36.37 15.62
N PHE A 9 26.76 37.20 15.58
CA PHE A 9 25.52 36.89 14.90
C PHE A 9 25.76 36.93 13.38
N PHE A 10 25.69 35.77 12.72
CA PHE A 10 25.34 35.71 11.31
C PHE A 10 23.80 35.60 11.20
N PRO A 11 23.16 36.39 10.33
CA PRO A 11 21.72 36.28 10.11
C PRO A 11 21.46 34.93 9.44
N CYS A 12 20.77 34.04 10.14
CA CYS A 12 20.36 32.76 9.57
C CYS A 12 19.30 33.06 8.51
N LEU A 13 19.65 32.83 7.25
CA LEU A 13 18.70 32.81 6.16
C LEU A 13 17.53 31.89 6.53
N ILE A 14 16.32 32.39 6.24
CA ILE A 14 15.08 31.65 6.26
C ILE A 14 15.27 30.38 5.43
N PHE A 15 15.40 29.23 6.09
CA PHE A 15 15.22 27.93 5.45
C PHE A 15 13.82 27.43 5.81
N VAL A 16 12.92 27.60 4.84
CA VAL A 16 11.70 26.81 4.69
C VAL A 16 12.10 25.34 4.86
N LYS A 17 11.75 24.71 5.99
CA LYS A 17 11.91 23.27 6.15
C LYS A 17 10.69 22.60 5.52
N ALA A 18 10.83 22.32 4.23
CA ALA A 18 9.97 21.41 3.49
C ALA A 18 9.77 20.13 4.30
N GLN A 19 8.53 19.61 4.30
CA GLN A 19 8.30 18.20 4.62
C GLN A 19 9.25 17.38 3.76
N VAL A 20 10.23 16.75 4.40
CA VAL A 20 11.17 15.90 3.70
C VAL A 20 10.42 14.60 3.42
N PRO A 21 10.16 14.26 2.14
CA PRO A 21 9.62 12.95 1.79
C PRO A 21 10.46 11.84 2.44
N PRO A 22 9.91 10.63 2.68
CA PRO A 22 10.76 9.52 3.07
C PRO A 22 11.98 9.48 2.13
N PRO A 23 13.22 9.39 2.66
CA PRO A 23 14.40 9.54 1.83
C PRO A 23 14.35 8.47 0.75
N ASN A 24 14.56 8.90 -0.50
CA ASN A 24 14.47 8.02 -1.65
C ASN A 24 15.31 6.76 -1.41
N VAL A 25 14.76 5.61 -1.81
CA VAL A 25 15.52 4.36 -1.75
C VAL A 25 16.69 4.49 -2.72
N HIS A 26 17.91 4.25 -2.23
CA HIS A 26 19.12 4.38 -3.03
C HIS A 26 20.19 3.38 -2.61
N LEU A 27 21.11 3.14 -3.53
CA LEU A 27 22.27 2.28 -3.32
C LEU A 27 23.47 3.08 -2.83
N GLU A 28 24.09 2.60 -1.76
CA GLU A 28 25.40 3.05 -1.30
C GLU A 28 26.41 1.93 -1.52
N LYS A 29 27.35 2.13 -2.45
CA LYS A 29 28.36 1.13 -2.81
C LYS A 29 29.28 0.82 -1.62
N ILE A 30 29.49 -0.46 -1.37
CA ILE A 30 30.38 -0.98 -0.32
C ILE A 30 31.72 -1.38 -0.93
N SER A 31 31.70 -2.29 -1.89
CA SER A 31 32.90 -2.76 -2.58
C SER A 31 32.51 -3.39 -3.92
N THR A 32 33.52 -3.67 -4.73
CA THR A 32 33.41 -4.49 -5.95
C THR A 32 34.49 -5.55 -5.90
N LEU A 33 34.10 -6.81 -6.09
CA LEU A 33 35.00 -7.92 -6.32
C LEU A 33 35.13 -8.15 -7.82
N TYR A 34 36.36 -8.21 -8.34
CA TYR A 34 36.59 -8.68 -9.70
C TYR A 34 36.75 -10.20 -9.67
N VAL A 35 35.97 -10.89 -10.51
CA VAL A 35 36.04 -12.32 -10.73
C VAL A 35 36.99 -12.59 -11.90
N PRO A 36 38.02 -13.44 -11.72
CA PRO A 36 39.00 -13.68 -12.79
C PRO A 36 38.38 -14.39 -13.99
N SER A 37 38.50 -13.80 -15.17
CA SER A 37 38.12 -14.43 -16.46
C SER A 37 38.93 -15.69 -16.76
N ARG A 38 40.19 -15.76 -16.30
CA ARG A 38 41.04 -16.95 -16.39
C ARG A 38 42.17 -16.92 -15.38
N TYR A 39 42.91 -18.02 -15.33
CA TYR A 39 44.16 -18.14 -14.57
C TYR A 39 45.28 -18.55 -15.52
N ASN A 40 46.44 -17.92 -15.39
CA ASN A 40 47.59 -18.29 -16.21
C ASN A 40 48.29 -19.57 -15.69
N SER A 41 49.35 -19.99 -16.37
CA SER A 41 50.10 -21.21 -16.04
C SER A 41 50.74 -21.22 -14.65
N HIS A 42 50.80 -20.08 -13.97
CA HIS A 42 51.33 -19.94 -12.61
C HIS A 42 50.21 -19.74 -11.58
N ASP A 43 48.96 -19.96 -11.97
CA ASP A 43 47.77 -19.81 -11.15
C ASP A 43 47.48 -18.37 -10.69
N TYR A 44 48.01 -17.37 -11.41
CA TYR A 44 47.66 -15.97 -11.20
C TYR A 44 46.37 -15.62 -11.92
N PRO A 45 45.46 -14.86 -11.28
CA PRO A 45 44.21 -14.42 -11.90
C PRO A 45 44.48 -13.38 -12.99
N GLU A 46 43.72 -13.48 -14.09
CA GLU A 46 43.69 -12.51 -15.16
C GLU A 46 42.26 -11.99 -15.36
N PHE A 47 42.14 -10.66 -15.44
CA PHE A 47 40.88 -9.94 -15.57
C PHE A 47 40.80 -9.32 -16.96
N LYS A 48 39.63 -9.39 -17.59
CA LYS A 48 39.43 -8.83 -18.92
C LYS A 48 37.95 -8.51 -19.13
N LEU A 49 37.69 -7.31 -19.62
CA LEU A 49 36.36 -6.85 -20.04
C LEU A 49 35.82 -7.68 -21.22
N GLY A 50 34.50 -7.92 -21.23
CA GLY A 50 33.78 -8.63 -22.29
C GLY A 50 33.98 -10.14 -22.23
N ARG A 51 34.00 -10.69 -21.01
CA ARG A 51 34.32 -12.10 -20.76
C ARG A 51 33.25 -12.84 -19.99
N HIS A 52 32.24 -12.19 -19.39
CA HIS A 52 31.17 -12.88 -18.68
C HIS A 52 31.70 -13.72 -17.50
N ALA A 53 32.63 -13.16 -16.73
CA ALA A 53 33.28 -13.90 -15.64
C ALA A 53 32.42 -14.01 -14.36
N ALA A 54 31.30 -13.29 -14.29
CA ALA A 54 30.36 -13.27 -13.18
C ALA A 54 28.94 -13.03 -13.71
N GLU A 55 28.15 -14.09 -13.83
CA GLU A 55 26.81 -14.08 -14.45
C GLU A 55 25.73 -14.28 -13.38
N GLN A 56 25.58 -15.49 -12.85
CA GLN A 56 24.55 -15.82 -11.86
C GLN A 56 25.11 -16.00 -10.43
N LEU A 57 24.29 -15.75 -9.41
CA LEU A 57 24.73 -15.85 -8.01
C LEU A 57 23.74 -16.50 -7.02
N ALA A 58 24.30 -17.23 -6.05
CA ALA A 58 23.59 -17.76 -4.90
C ALA A 58 24.26 -17.38 -3.58
N TYR A 59 23.47 -17.22 -2.52
CA TYR A 59 23.98 -16.84 -1.20
C TYR A 59 23.55 -17.81 -0.10
N ASP A 60 24.53 -18.33 0.65
CA ASP A 60 24.34 -19.06 1.90
C ASP A 60 24.42 -18.08 3.09
N PRO A 61 23.28 -17.68 3.69
CA PRO A 61 23.26 -16.76 4.82
C PRO A 61 23.86 -17.33 6.11
N ALA A 62 23.87 -18.66 6.28
CA ALA A 62 24.39 -19.29 7.49
C ALA A 62 25.92 -19.28 7.52
N GLN A 63 26.57 -19.46 6.36
CA GLN A 63 28.03 -19.42 6.23
C GLN A 63 28.57 -18.06 5.75
N LYS A 64 27.68 -17.16 5.33
CA LYS A 64 28.01 -15.89 4.67
C LYS A 64 28.88 -16.13 3.45
N ILE A 65 28.47 -17.09 2.62
CA ILE A 65 29.19 -17.52 1.42
C ILE A 65 28.35 -17.16 0.20
N LEU A 66 28.99 -16.50 -0.77
CA LEU A 66 28.42 -16.26 -2.09
C LEU A 66 29.02 -17.29 -3.07
N TYR A 67 28.17 -17.82 -3.94
CA TYR A 67 28.52 -18.68 -5.07
C TYR A 67 28.26 -17.90 -6.34
N VAL A 68 29.22 -17.86 -7.26
CA VAL A 68 29.14 -17.04 -8.48
C VAL A 68 29.60 -17.88 -9.67
N THR A 69 28.76 -17.99 -10.69
CA THR A 69 29.09 -18.69 -11.95
C THR A 69 29.58 -17.70 -13.02
N GLY A 70 30.25 -18.23 -14.04
CA GLY A 70 30.76 -17.48 -15.18
C GLY A 70 32.13 -17.98 -15.66
N GLU A 71 32.39 -17.88 -16.97
CA GLU A 71 33.61 -18.36 -17.65
C GLU A 71 34.02 -19.78 -17.20
N GLU A 72 33.15 -20.77 -17.42
CA GLU A 72 33.38 -22.19 -17.11
C GLU A 72 33.70 -22.47 -15.62
N ARG A 73 33.31 -21.59 -14.69
CA ARG A 73 33.67 -21.71 -13.26
C ARG A 73 32.51 -21.47 -12.32
N LEU A 74 32.60 -22.15 -11.18
CA LEU A 74 31.88 -21.80 -9.96
C LEU A 74 32.90 -21.24 -8.95
N ASN A 75 32.73 -19.99 -8.57
CA ASN A 75 33.56 -19.28 -7.60
C ASN A 75 32.85 -19.22 -6.25
N VAL A 76 33.61 -19.41 -5.17
CA VAL A 76 33.11 -19.34 -3.79
C VAL A 76 33.78 -18.18 -3.10
N VAL A 77 32.98 -17.24 -2.61
CA VAL A 77 33.41 -15.98 -2.05
C VAL A 77 32.95 -15.87 -0.60
N ASP A 78 33.86 -15.51 0.29
CA ASP A 78 33.56 -15.13 1.66
C ASP A 78 32.95 -13.73 1.69
N LEU A 79 31.70 -13.65 2.14
CA LEU A 79 30.99 -12.40 2.33
C LEU A 79 30.87 -12.01 3.81
N SER A 80 31.64 -12.63 4.70
CA SER A 80 31.62 -12.31 6.13
C SER A 80 31.99 -10.86 6.42
N ASN A 81 32.84 -10.26 5.57
CA ASN A 81 33.15 -8.84 5.54
C ASN A 81 32.85 -8.28 4.15
N PRO A 82 31.66 -7.69 3.92
CA PRO A 82 31.28 -7.17 2.60
C PRO A 82 32.14 -6.01 2.09
N SER A 83 32.96 -5.37 2.92
CA SER A 83 33.90 -4.33 2.46
C SER A 83 35.20 -4.91 1.89
N ASP A 84 35.44 -6.21 2.09
CA ASP A 84 36.62 -6.93 1.61
C ASP A 84 36.23 -8.39 1.34
N PRO A 85 35.42 -8.65 0.30
CA PRO A 85 35.03 -10.00 -0.07
C PRO A 85 36.25 -10.81 -0.55
N ILE A 86 36.37 -12.05 -0.09
CA ILE A 86 37.56 -12.88 -0.34
C ILE A 86 37.19 -14.12 -1.13
N MET A 87 37.83 -14.35 -2.27
CA MET A 87 37.68 -15.60 -3.01
C MET A 87 38.36 -16.76 -2.25
N LEU A 88 37.58 -17.78 -1.88
CA LEU A 88 38.05 -18.91 -1.06
C LEU A 88 38.36 -20.15 -1.90
N TYR A 89 37.51 -20.43 -2.87
CA TYR A 89 37.54 -21.66 -3.65
C TYR A 89 37.00 -21.40 -5.05
N ARG A 90 37.46 -22.22 -6.01
CA ARG A 90 36.92 -22.25 -7.36
C ARG A 90 36.83 -23.68 -7.86
N LYS A 91 35.77 -23.96 -8.62
CA LYS A 91 35.57 -25.20 -9.35
C LYS A 91 35.56 -24.86 -10.84
N GLN A 92 36.56 -25.35 -11.56
CA GLN A 92 36.61 -25.31 -13.02
C GLN A 92 35.77 -26.46 -13.59
N PHE A 93 34.98 -26.14 -14.61
CA PHE A 93 34.32 -27.09 -15.48
C PHE A 93 35.12 -27.24 -16.79
N VAL A 94 35.00 -28.40 -17.43
CA VAL A 94 35.75 -28.73 -18.65
C VAL A 94 34.75 -29.18 -19.69
N LYS A 95 34.68 -28.46 -20.82
CA LYS A 95 33.66 -28.68 -21.87
C LYS A 95 32.22 -28.52 -21.39
N MET A 96 32.02 -27.76 -20.33
CA MET A 96 30.72 -27.47 -19.75
C MET A 96 30.77 -26.07 -19.17
N ASP A 97 29.68 -25.33 -19.33
CA ASP A 97 29.57 -23.95 -18.87
C ASP A 97 28.48 -23.84 -17.80
N PRO A 98 28.79 -23.39 -16.57
CA PRO A 98 27.79 -23.23 -15.54
C PRO A 98 26.90 -22.02 -15.81
N THR A 99 25.63 -22.27 -16.07
CA THR A 99 24.65 -21.27 -16.48
C THR A 99 23.94 -20.62 -15.29
N ASP A 100 23.63 -21.39 -14.24
CA ASP A 100 22.99 -20.85 -13.03
C ASP A 100 23.43 -21.61 -11.76
N VAL A 101 23.28 -20.96 -10.60
CA VAL A 101 23.57 -21.50 -9.28
C VAL A 101 22.51 -21.09 -8.27
N GLU A 102 22.00 -22.04 -7.49
CA GLU A 102 21.11 -21.77 -6.36
C GLU A 102 21.49 -22.52 -5.08
N TYR A 103 21.22 -21.88 -3.94
CA TYR A 103 21.48 -22.41 -2.61
C TYR A 103 20.20 -22.88 -1.93
N CYS A 104 20.17 -24.11 -1.42
CA CYS A 104 19.07 -24.60 -0.60
C CYS A 104 19.53 -25.60 0.47
N GLY A 105 19.25 -25.27 1.74
CA GLY A 105 19.50 -26.15 2.88
C GLY A 105 20.99 -26.46 3.09
N ASN A 106 21.42 -27.67 2.71
CA ASN A 106 22.82 -28.11 2.85
C ASN A 106 23.53 -28.28 1.50
N HIS A 107 22.89 -27.81 0.43
CA HIS A 107 23.28 -28.10 -0.93
C HIS A 107 23.34 -26.82 -1.77
N VAL A 108 24.15 -26.91 -2.82
CA VAL A 108 24.23 -25.89 -3.88
C VAL A 108 23.98 -26.63 -5.18
N PHE A 109 23.02 -26.12 -5.95
CA PHE A 109 22.61 -26.66 -7.25
C PHE A 109 23.25 -25.80 -8.32
N VAL A 110 23.81 -26.42 -9.35
CA VAL A 110 24.44 -25.71 -10.47
C VAL A 110 23.94 -26.35 -11.76
N SER A 111 23.30 -25.57 -12.64
CA SER A 111 23.04 -25.99 -14.02
C SER A 111 24.33 -25.79 -14.82
N VAL A 112 24.64 -26.76 -15.67
CA VAL A 112 25.79 -26.69 -16.57
C VAL A 112 25.35 -27.09 -17.96
N ALA A 113 25.48 -26.17 -18.90
CA ALA A 113 25.30 -26.44 -20.32
C ALA A 113 26.51 -27.20 -20.88
N ASN A 114 26.28 -27.93 -21.97
CA ASN A 114 27.34 -28.63 -22.67
C ASN A 114 27.83 -27.76 -23.84
N ASP A 115 29.13 -27.52 -23.90
CA ASP A 115 29.73 -26.70 -24.97
C ASP A 115 29.53 -27.34 -26.36
N GLU A 116 29.37 -28.68 -26.40
CA GLU A 116 29.11 -29.43 -27.62
C GLU A 116 27.60 -29.64 -27.82
N LYS A 117 26.86 -28.63 -28.30
CA LYS A 117 25.41 -28.75 -28.58
C LYS A 117 25.07 -29.91 -29.57
N PRO A 118 23.96 -30.67 -29.40
CA PRO A 118 22.91 -30.58 -28.38
C PRO A 118 23.17 -31.57 -27.23
N GLU A 119 24.42 -31.97 -26.98
CA GLU A 119 24.64 -32.96 -25.93
C GLU A 119 24.04 -32.43 -24.62
N ASP A 120 23.36 -33.31 -23.90
CA ASP A 120 22.61 -32.88 -22.73
C ASP A 120 23.52 -32.22 -21.69
N GLY A 121 23.04 -31.11 -21.14
CA GLY A 121 23.60 -30.50 -19.95
C GLY A 121 23.25 -31.28 -18.69
N LYS A 122 23.73 -30.79 -17.55
CA LYS A 122 23.52 -31.42 -16.24
C LYS A 122 23.06 -30.43 -15.19
N VAL A 123 22.45 -30.97 -14.14
CA VAL A 123 22.40 -30.34 -12.82
C VAL A 123 23.37 -31.06 -11.90
N LEU A 124 24.29 -30.29 -11.32
CA LEU A 124 25.25 -30.75 -10.33
C LEU A 124 24.81 -30.30 -8.95
N VAL A 125 24.66 -31.26 -8.03
CA VAL A 125 24.32 -30.99 -6.64
C VAL A 125 25.57 -31.14 -5.80
N PHE A 126 26.02 -30.05 -5.20
CA PHE A 126 27.16 -30.02 -4.30
C PHE A 126 26.70 -30.02 -2.84
N ARG A 127 27.55 -30.49 -1.93
CA ARG A 127 27.47 -30.03 -0.53
C ARG A 127 27.88 -28.57 -0.47
N LYS A 128 27.27 -27.81 0.43
CA LYS A 128 27.77 -26.46 0.74
C LYS A 128 29.26 -26.45 1.10
N TYR A 129 29.92 -25.34 0.82
CA TYR A 129 31.36 -25.21 0.96
C TYR A 129 31.87 -25.51 2.38
N ASN A 130 32.92 -26.32 2.47
CA ASN A 130 33.58 -26.68 3.72
C ASN A 130 34.87 -25.86 3.92
N ARG A 131 34.76 -24.77 4.68
CA ARG A 131 35.89 -23.89 5.04
C ARG A 131 37.09 -24.62 5.66
N ARG A 132 36.85 -25.68 6.46
CA ARG A 132 37.92 -26.39 7.18
C ARG A 132 38.80 -27.21 6.23
N HIS A 133 38.20 -27.76 5.18
CA HIS A 133 38.88 -28.63 4.23
C HIS A 133 39.13 -27.96 2.88
N ASN A 134 38.61 -26.74 2.67
CA ASN A 134 38.62 -26.03 1.39
C ASN A 134 38.07 -26.91 0.24
N THR A 135 36.92 -27.55 0.48
CA THR A 135 36.30 -28.47 -0.48
C THR A 135 34.82 -28.21 -0.64
N MET A 136 34.32 -28.54 -1.82
CA MET A 136 32.90 -28.52 -2.17
C MET A 136 32.59 -29.81 -2.95
N PRO A 137 32.32 -30.93 -2.24
CA PRO A 137 32.14 -32.22 -2.91
C PRO A 137 30.82 -32.29 -3.65
N ILE A 138 30.85 -32.87 -4.85
CA ILE A 138 29.65 -33.25 -5.61
C ILE A 138 28.97 -34.41 -4.90
N VAL A 139 27.66 -34.29 -4.71
CA VAL A 139 26.77 -35.30 -4.14
C VAL A 139 26.06 -36.08 -5.24
N LEU A 140 25.62 -35.37 -6.28
CA LEU A 140 24.82 -35.94 -7.36
C LEU A 140 25.09 -35.19 -8.67
N GLU A 141 25.12 -35.94 -9.77
CA GLU A 141 25.07 -35.39 -11.12
C GLU A 141 23.82 -35.94 -11.80
N VAL A 142 23.01 -35.06 -12.38
CA VAL A 142 21.81 -35.45 -13.12
C VAL A 142 21.89 -34.90 -14.54
N VAL A 143 21.78 -35.77 -15.53
CA VAL A 143 21.61 -35.37 -16.93
C VAL A 143 20.17 -34.92 -17.11
N VAL A 144 19.95 -33.73 -17.64
CA VAL A 144 18.61 -33.12 -17.72
C VAL A 144 18.12 -32.97 -19.14
N GLY A 145 18.86 -32.28 -20.00
CA GLY A 145 18.46 -31.98 -21.37
C GLY A 145 19.36 -30.92 -22.00
N PRO A 146 19.10 -30.51 -23.25
CA PRO A 146 19.91 -29.53 -23.97
C PRO A 146 19.77 -28.13 -23.35
N SER A 147 20.88 -27.38 -23.33
CA SER A 147 20.96 -25.97 -22.90
C SER A 147 20.17 -25.65 -21.61
N PRO A 148 20.49 -26.28 -20.46
CA PRO A 148 19.93 -25.84 -19.19
C PRO A 148 20.39 -24.41 -18.89
N ASN A 149 19.45 -23.49 -18.78
CA ASN A 149 19.74 -22.08 -18.51
C ASN A 149 19.63 -21.81 -17.00
N MET A 150 18.42 -21.61 -16.50
CA MET A 150 18.17 -21.37 -15.07
C MET A 150 17.72 -22.63 -14.31
N LEU A 151 17.96 -22.67 -13.00
CA LEU A 151 17.31 -23.60 -12.07
C LEU A 151 16.72 -22.89 -10.84
N LEU A 152 15.68 -23.46 -10.24
CA LEU A 152 15.12 -22.91 -9.00
C LEU A 152 14.65 -24.02 -8.06
N PRO A 153 15.27 -24.19 -6.88
CA PRO A 153 14.79 -25.11 -5.85
C PRO A 153 13.56 -24.56 -5.12
N THR A 154 12.63 -25.45 -4.75
CA THR A 154 11.58 -25.11 -3.77
C THR A 154 12.17 -24.87 -2.40
N ILE A 155 11.45 -24.17 -1.52
CA ILE A 155 11.93 -23.77 -0.19
C ILE A 155 12.35 -24.96 0.69
N ASN A 156 11.69 -26.11 0.50
CA ASN A 156 12.01 -27.34 1.20
C ASN A 156 13.13 -28.17 0.55
N CYS A 157 13.72 -27.68 -0.55
CA CYS A 157 14.76 -28.32 -1.35
C CYS A 157 14.39 -29.70 -1.93
N GLN A 158 13.10 -30.07 -1.94
CA GLN A 158 12.65 -31.37 -2.43
C GLN A 158 12.28 -31.38 -3.90
N LYS A 159 12.04 -30.22 -4.51
CA LYS A 159 11.86 -30.08 -5.96
C LYS A 159 12.81 -29.03 -6.50
N VAL A 160 13.31 -29.23 -7.72
CA VAL A 160 14.09 -28.24 -8.47
C VAL A 160 13.55 -28.20 -9.88
N LEU A 161 13.14 -27.02 -10.32
CA LEU A 161 12.84 -26.78 -11.73
C LEU A 161 14.12 -26.37 -12.46
N VAL A 162 14.20 -26.73 -13.74
CA VAL A 162 15.30 -26.39 -14.64
C VAL A 162 14.68 -25.94 -15.96
N ALA A 163 15.02 -24.74 -16.41
CA ALA A 163 14.65 -24.25 -17.72
C ALA A 163 15.63 -24.83 -18.74
N LEU A 164 15.10 -25.51 -19.76
CA LEU A 164 15.89 -26.13 -20.82
C LEU A 164 15.51 -25.40 -22.11
N GLU A 165 16.36 -24.49 -22.57
CA GLU A 165 16.05 -23.64 -23.72
C GLU A 165 15.86 -24.48 -24.98
N GLY A 166 16.71 -25.48 -25.17
CA GLY A 166 16.74 -26.23 -26.41
C GLY A 166 17.29 -25.43 -27.60
N GLU A 167 18.10 -24.40 -27.35
CA GLU A 167 18.65 -23.50 -28.37
C GLU A 167 19.23 -24.24 -29.60
N ALA A 168 18.87 -23.73 -30.79
CA ALA A 168 19.31 -24.29 -32.07
C ALA A 168 20.83 -24.18 -32.27
N PHE A 169 21.40 -25.13 -33.01
CA PHE A 169 22.84 -25.16 -33.30
C PHE A 169 23.15 -25.83 -34.63
N ALA A 170 24.39 -25.67 -35.10
CA ALA A 170 24.87 -26.28 -36.34
C ALA A 170 25.69 -27.56 -36.08
N ARG A 171 25.32 -28.66 -36.75
CA ARG A 171 26.11 -29.91 -36.76
C ARG A 171 26.28 -30.41 -38.18
N GLY A 172 27.53 -30.52 -38.63
CA GLY A 172 27.85 -30.93 -40.00
C GLY A 172 27.24 -30.02 -41.08
N GLY A 173 26.97 -28.75 -40.74
CA GLY A 173 26.34 -27.79 -41.64
C GLY A 173 24.81 -27.86 -41.72
N ASN A 174 24.15 -28.65 -40.86
CA ASN A 174 22.70 -28.68 -40.72
C ASN A 174 22.27 -27.98 -39.44
N LEU A 175 21.13 -27.29 -39.49
CA LEU A 175 20.46 -26.75 -38.31
C LEU A 175 19.80 -27.91 -37.57
N ILE A 176 20.09 -28.02 -36.28
CA ILE A 176 19.38 -28.91 -35.38
C ILE A 176 18.78 -28.02 -34.30
N ASP A 177 17.47 -28.12 -34.12
CA ASP A 177 16.72 -27.35 -33.15
C ASP A 177 16.00 -28.32 -32.20
N PRO A 178 16.59 -28.60 -31.02
CA PRO A 178 15.95 -29.38 -29.97
C PRO A 178 14.61 -28.76 -29.52
N GLU A 179 13.79 -29.54 -28.83
CA GLU A 179 12.61 -28.97 -28.16
C GLU A 179 13.02 -28.34 -26.84
N GLY A 180 12.59 -27.10 -26.60
CA GLY A 180 12.63 -26.51 -25.27
C GLY A 180 11.71 -27.29 -24.31
N ALA A 181 12.06 -27.27 -23.02
CA ALA A 181 11.36 -28.03 -22.00
C ALA A 181 11.62 -27.50 -20.58
N ILE A 182 10.87 -28.03 -19.62
CA ILE A 182 11.11 -27.77 -18.19
C ILE A 182 11.45 -29.08 -17.49
N GLY A 183 12.65 -29.16 -16.92
CA GLY A 183 13.08 -30.27 -16.08
C GLY A 183 12.53 -30.15 -14.66
N LEU A 184 11.99 -31.24 -14.10
CA LEU A 184 11.53 -31.33 -12.72
C LEU A 184 12.29 -32.45 -12.00
N LEU A 185 13.25 -32.06 -11.16
CA LEU A 185 13.94 -32.94 -10.23
C LEU A 185 13.16 -33.03 -8.92
N LYS A 186 13.02 -34.24 -8.38
CA LYS A 186 12.38 -34.47 -7.08
C LYS A 186 13.24 -35.36 -6.20
N PHE A 187 13.38 -34.96 -4.95
CA PHE A 187 14.16 -35.63 -3.93
C PHE A 187 13.25 -36.11 -2.79
N PRO A 188 13.48 -37.31 -2.24
CA PRO A 188 12.66 -37.85 -1.16
C PRO A 188 12.80 -37.07 0.15
N SER A 189 13.90 -36.33 0.32
CA SER A 189 14.15 -35.49 1.50
C SER A 189 14.99 -34.27 1.13
N SER A 190 14.96 -33.25 1.98
CA SER A 190 15.79 -32.04 1.85
C SER A 190 17.29 -32.31 2.04
N TYR A 191 17.66 -33.46 2.62
CA TYR A 191 19.05 -33.87 2.73
C TYR A 191 19.38 -34.90 1.64
N ILE A 192 19.93 -34.41 0.53
CA ILE A 192 20.38 -35.26 -0.58
C ILE A 192 21.67 -35.96 -0.14
N SER A 193 21.60 -37.28 0.08
CA SER A 193 22.73 -38.10 0.55
C SER A 193 23.26 -39.11 -0.48
N ASP A 194 22.46 -39.51 -1.48
CA ASP A 194 22.87 -40.34 -2.61
C ASP A 194 21.93 -40.18 -3.84
N THR A 195 22.12 -41.04 -4.85
CA THR A 195 21.46 -41.15 -6.17
C THR A 195 19.94 -41.26 -6.19
N THR A 196 19.24 -41.28 -5.06
CA THR A 196 17.79 -41.44 -5.05
C THR A 196 17.10 -40.11 -5.40
N TYR A 197 16.79 -39.92 -6.68
CA TYR A 197 15.98 -38.83 -7.21
C TYR A 197 14.99 -39.37 -8.24
N SER A 198 13.99 -38.57 -8.58
CA SER A 198 13.22 -38.76 -9.82
C SER A 198 13.34 -37.51 -10.67
N TYR A 199 13.43 -37.71 -11.98
CA TYR A 199 13.50 -36.64 -12.96
C TYR A 199 12.33 -36.79 -13.93
N LYS A 200 11.68 -35.68 -14.25
CA LYS A 200 10.58 -35.61 -15.20
C LYS A 200 10.81 -34.43 -16.14
N VAL A 201 10.69 -34.66 -17.44
CA VAL A 201 10.68 -33.59 -18.45
C VAL A 201 9.22 -33.19 -18.68
N LEU A 202 8.94 -31.90 -18.60
CA LEU A 202 7.68 -31.29 -18.99
C LEU A 202 7.87 -30.67 -20.38
N ASP A 203 7.22 -31.24 -21.40
CA ASP A 203 7.37 -30.82 -22.80
C ASP A 203 6.22 -29.93 -23.29
N PHE A 204 6.48 -29.13 -24.33
CA PHE A 204 5.49 -28.25 -24.95
C PHE A 204 4.73 -28.90 -26.12
N ARG A 205 4.91 -30.20 -26.41
CA ARG A 205 4.34 -30.83 -27.62
C ARG A 205 2.83 -30.73 -27.67
N SER A 206 2.17 -30.76 -26.53
CA SER A 206 0.71 -30.60 -26.41
C SER A 206 0.18 -29.24 -26.90
N PHE A 207 1.07 -28.27 -27.13
CA PHE A 207 0.74 -26.93 -27.64
C PHE A 207 0.97 -26.78 -29.15
N ASN A 208 1.64 -27.73 -29.82
CA ASN A 208 1.91 -27.67 -31.26
C ASN A 208 0.63 -27.43 -32.09
N ASP A 209 -0.44 -28.16 -31.79
CA ASP A 209 -1.72 -28.03 -32.50
C ASP A 209 -2.60 -26.89 -31.96
N LYS A 210 -2.17 -26.18 -30.90
CA LYS A 210 -2.94 -25.10 -30.25
C LYS A 210 -2.53 -23.70 -30.72
N TYR A 211 -1.50 -23.58 -31.56
CA TYR A 211 -1.01 -22.29 -32.02
C TYR A 211 -2.10 -21.33 -32.57
N PRO A 212 -3.12 -21.76 -33.34
CA PRO A 212 -4.17 -20.84 -33.80
C PRO A 212 -4.93 -20.10 -32.69
N ILE A 213 -4.97 -20.67 -31.47
CA ILE A 213 -5.56 -20.03 -30.29
C ILE A 213 -4.50 -19.19 -29.57
N LEU A 214 -3.28 -19.72 -29.40
CA LEU A 214 -2.17 -19.02 -28.74
C LEU A 214 -1.72 -17.76 -29.48
N ALA A 215 -1.77 -17.77 -30.81
CA ALA A 215 -1.51 -16.58 -31.63
C ALA A 215 -2.49 -15.44 -31.30
N ARG A 216 -3.73 -15.76 -30.91
CA ARG A 216 -4.73 -14.75 -30.51
C ARG A 216 -4.48 -14.20 -29.11
N SER A 217 -3.79 -14.95 -28.24
CA SER A 217 -3.32 -14.43 -26.95
C SER A 217 -1.97 -13.71 -27.05
N GLY A 218 -1.35 -13.66 -28.23
CA GLY A 218 -0.12 -12.91 -28.50
C GLY A 218 1.17 -13.72 -28.35
N VAL A 219 1.09 -15.06 -28.26
CA VAL A 219 2.28 -15.93 -28.27
C VAL A 219 2.88 -15.94 -29.67
N ARG A 220 4.18 -15.68 -29.78
CA ARG A 220 4.91 -15.69 -31.05
C ARG A 220 5.37 -17.10 -31.41
N TYR A 221 5.39 -17.37 -32.71
CA TYR A 221 5.94 -18.58 -33.29
C TYR A 221 6.80 -18.15 -34.48
N VAL A 222 8.09 -18.01 -34.19
CA VAL A 222 9.02 -17.20 -34.97
C VAL A 222 9.54 -17.97 -36.17
N TYR A 223 9.93 -19.24 -35.99
CA TYR A 223 10.59 -20.06 -37.01
C TYR A 223 9.65 -21.05 -37.75
N LYS A 224 8.33 -20.77 -37.73
CA LYS A 224 7.28 -21.64 -38.29
C LYS A 224 7.40 -21.94 -39.79
N GLU A 225 7.95 -21.01 -40.59
CA GLU A 225 8.02 -21.13 -42.05
C GLU A 225 9.10 -22.14 -42.50
N ASN A 226 9.96 -22.55 -41.57
CA ASN A 226 11.13 -23.38 -41.82
C ASN A 226 10.93 -24.85 -41.41
N GLY A 227 9.72 -25.22 -40.99
CA GLY A 227 9.32 -26.60 -40.72
C GLY A 227 9.51 -27.07 -39.28
N ASN A 228 9.91 -26.19 -38.37
CA ASN A 228 9.98 -26.49 -36.94
C ASN A 228 8.57 -26.65 -36.36
N THR A 229 8.48 -27.20 -35.15
CA THR A 229 7.26 -27.23 -34.35
C THR A 229 7.26 -26.10 -33.32
N LEU A 230 6.11 -25.75 -32.75
CA LEU A 230 6.05 -24.72 -31.71
C LEU A 230 6.89 -25.13 -30.51
N ALA A 231 6.91 -26.41 -30.15
CA ALA A 231 7.72 -26.93 -29.04
C ALA A 231 9.24 -26.79 -29.28
N GLN A 232 9.69 -26.74 -30.54
CA GLN A 232 11.08 -26.42 -30.88
C GLN A 232 11.35 -24.92 -30.82
N ASP A 233 10.36 -24.11 -31.20
CA ASP A 233 10.49 -22.65 -31.20
C ASP A 233 10.41 -22.01 -29.81
N LEU A 234 9.86 -22.71 -28.80
CA LEU A 234 9.73 -22.22 -27.43
C LEU A 234 11.04 -22.45 -26.65
N GLU A 235 11.67 -21.37 -26.18
CA GLU A 235 12.92 -21.38 -25.41
C GLU A 235 12.67 -20.87 -23.97
N PRO A 236 12.54 -21.77 -22.97
CA PRO A 236 12.43 -21.42 -21.55
C PRO A 236 13.72 -20.84 -20.96
N GLU A 237 13.62 -19.71 -20.25
CA GLU A 237 14.79 -19.03 -19.69
C GLU A 237 14.73 -18.90 -18.16
N HIS A 238 13.84 -18.05 -17.64
CA HIS A 238 13.80 -17.70 -16.22
C HIS A 238 12.56 -18.27 -15.52
N ILE A 239 12.72 -18.69 -14.26
CA ILE A 239 11.72 -19.38 -13.44
C ILE A 239 11.40 -18.56 -12.18
N THR A 240 10.12 -18.49 -11.81
CA THR A 240 9.69 -18.03 -10.48
C THR A 240 8.50 -18.85 -9.97
N PHE A 241 8.44 -19.11 -8.66
CA PHE A 241 7.33 -19.85 -8.04
C PHE A 241 6.21 -18.93 -7.56
N SER A 242 4.97 -19.43 -7.55
CA SER A 242 3.93 -18.82 -6.71
C SER A 242 4.33 -18.88 -5.23
N ALA A 243 3.74 -18.01 -4.40
CA ALA A 243 4.09 -17.95 -2.98
C ALA A 243 3.83 -19.27 -2.21
N ASP A 244 2.92 -20.10 -2.70
CA ASP A 244 2.62 -21.44 -2.14
C ASP A 244 3.33 -22.60 -2.86
N GLU A 245 4.18 -22.29 -3.85
CA GLU A 245 4.94 -23.24 -4.68
C GLU A 245 4.08 -24.29 -5.40
N LYS A 246 2.78 -24.03 -5.57
CA LYS A 246 1.88 -24.89 -6.37
C LYS A 246 1.90 -24.55 -7.85
N LYS A 247 2.33 -23.34 -8.20
CA LYS A 247 2.57 -22.93 -9.58
C LYS A 247 4.01 -22.48 -9.76
N ALA A 248 4.50 -22.63 -10.98
CA ALA A 248 5.67 -21.91 -11.45
C ALA A 248 5.33 -21.16 -12.74
N TYR A 249 5.98 -20.03 -12.92
CA TYR A 249 5.92 -19.21 -14.12
C TYR A 249 7.30 -19.20 -14.76
N ILE A 250 7.34 -19.34 -16.09
CA ILE A 250 8.57 -19.47 -16.86
C ILE A 250 8.52 -18.49 -18.03
N SER A 251 9.54 -17.64 -18.18
CA SER A 251 9.66 -16.74 -19.33
C SER A 251 10.02 -17.52 -20.60
N LEU A 252 9.47 -17.04 -21.71
CA LEU A 252 9.75 -17.50 -23.08
C LEU A 252 10.03 -16.23 -23.90
N GLN A 253 11.25 -15.73 -23.81
CA GLN A 253 11.60 -14.35 -24.18
C GLN A 253 11.36 -14.08 -25.67
N GLU A 254 11.88 -14.92 -26.56
CA GLU A 254 11.73 -14.86 -28.02
C GLU A 254 10.25 -14.98 -28.40
N ASN A 255 9.49 -15.76 -27.63
CA ASN A 255 8.08 -16.00 -27.89
C ASN A 255 7.17 -14.90 -27.33
N ASN A 256 7.73 -13.92 -26.60
CA ASN A 256 7.02 -12.85 -25.92
C ASN A 256 5.87 -13.40 -25.03
N ALA A 257 6.18 -14.44 -24.27
CA ALA A 257 5.20 -15.22 -23.53
C ALA A 257 5.69 -15.68 -22.15
N ILE A 258 4.74 -16.11 -21.32
CA ILE A 258 5.00 -16.81 -20.06
C ILE A 258 4.27 -18.16 -20.09
N ALA A 259 4.98 -19.23 -19.71
CA ALA A 259 4.40 -20.54 -19.46
C ALA A 259 3.99 -20.69 -17.98
N GLU A 260 2.83 -21.32 -17.74
CA GLU A 260 2.40 -21.71 -16.40
C GLU A 260 2.58 -23.23 -16.20
N VAL A 261 3.19 -23.60 -15.08
CA VAL A 261 3.35 -24.99 -14.64
C VAL A 261 2.56 -25.22 -13.37
N ASP A 262 1.71 -26.24 -13.36
CA ASP A 262 1.12 -26.77 -12.14
C ASP A 262 2.11 -27.76 -11.50
N MET A 263 2.59 -27.43 -10.31
CA MET A 263 3.59 -28.19 -9.57
C MET A 263 3.01 -29.40 -8.83
N VAL A 264 1.68 -29.52 -8.75
CA VAL A 264 0.95 -30.64 -8.18
C VAL A 264 0.68 -31.70 -9.26
N LEU A 265 0.19 -31.25 -10.42
CA LEU A 265 -0.04 -32.10 -11.59
C LEU A 265 1.27 -32.43 -12.32
N GLU A 266 2.30 -31.60 -12.10
CA GLU A 266 3.60 -31.68 -12.77
C GLU A 266 3.42 -31.60 -14.29
N THR A 267 2.72 -30.56 -14.74
CA THR A 267 2.39 -30.34 -16.17
C THR A 267 2.40 -28.85 -16.49
N ILE A 268 2.80 -28.51 -17.72
CA ILE A 268 2.60 -27.18 -18.29
C ILE A 268 1.11 -27.04 -18.62
N THR A 269 0.44 -26.10 -17.96
CA THR A 269 -1.00 -25.93 -18.05
C THR A 269 -1.40 -24.88 -19.08
N ASP A 270 -0.55 -23.87 -19.30
CA ASP A 270 -0.91 -22.73 -20.15
C ASP A 270 0.31 -22.01 -20.75
N LEU A 271 0.06 -21.29 -21.85
CA LEU A 271 0.98 -20.39 -22.55
C LEU A 271 0.28 -19.06 -22.82
N ARG A 272 0.80 -17.96 -22.27
CA ARG A 272 0.16 -16.65 -22.31
C ARG A 272 1.07 -15.63 -22.96
N GLY A 273 0.62 -15.05 -24.08
CA GLY A 273 1.32 -13.96 -24.74
C GLY A 273 1.19 -12.65 -23.97
N LEU A 274 2.20 -11.80 -24.10
CA LEU A 274 2.33 -10.57 -23.31
C LEU A 274 1.80 -9.30 -24.01
N GLY A 275 1.32 -9.45 -25.25
CA GLY A 275 0.90 -8.35 -26.09
C GLY A 275 2.05 -7.47 -26.54
N PHE A 276 1.75 -6.23 -26.93
CA PHE A 276 2.74 -5.29 -27.46
C PHE A 276 2.58 -3.91 -26.82
N LYS A 277 3.69 -3.22 -26.59
CA LYS A 277 3.74 -1.84 -26.11
C LYS A 277 3.50 -0.88 -27.29
N ASP A 278 2.54 0.02 -27.16
CA ASP A 278 2.24 1.03 -28.19
C ASP A 278 3.06 2.30 -27.93
N TRP A 279 4.10 2.51 -28.73
CA TRP A 279 5.02 3.64 -28.58
C TRP A 279 4.43 4.99 -29.03
N THR A 280 3.18 5.03 -29.51
CA THR A 280 2.47 6.32 -29.67
C THR A 280 2.01 6.90 -28.35
N LYS A 281 1.88 6.06 -27.32
CA LYS A 281 1.49 6.44 -25.95
C LYS A 281 2.68 6.80 -25.06
N TYR A 282 3.87 6.34 -25.46
CA TYR A 282 5.15 6.55 -24.77
C TYR A 282 6.16 7.17 -25.72
N LYS A 283 7.44 7.12 -25.40
CA LYS A 283 8.52 7.65 -26.24
C LYS A 283 9.74 6.73 -26.17
N LEU A 284 10.50 6.63 -27.23
CA LEU A 284 11.78 5.94 -27.24
C LEU A 284 12.79 6.71 -28.09
N ASP A 285 14.07 6.37 -27.95
CA ASP A 285 15.09 6.73 -28.93
C ASP A 285 15.31 5.55 -29.91
N PRO A 286 14.92 5.66 -31.19
CA PRO A 286 15.04 4.57 -32.14
C PRO A 286 16.31 4.61 -33.02
N SER A 287 17.21 5.59 -32.84
CA SER A 287 18.34 5.80 -33.76
C SER A 287 19.64 6.06 -33.03
N ASP A 288 20.74 5.64 -33.64
CA ASP A 288 22.11 5.96 -33.25
C ASP A 288 22.76 7.00 -34.21
N GLU A 289 22.01 7.53 -35.18
CA GLU A 289 22.51 8.34 -36.32
C GLU A 289 21.76 9.66 -36.51
N ASP A 290 21.29 10.23 -35.42
CA ASP A 290 20.45 11.43 -35.39
C ASP A 290 21.12 12.62 -34.67
N GLY A 291 22.37 12.42 -34.25
CA GLY A 291 23.20 13.44 -33.61
C GLY A 291 23.10 13.46 -32.09
N GLY A 292 22.49 12.44 -31.48
CA GLY A 292 22.41 12.19 -30.04
C GLY A 292 20.97 12.00 -29.58
N ILE A 293 20.78 11.88 -28.27
CA ILE A 293 19.52 11.43 -27.64
C ILE A 293 18.25 12.16 -28.14
N ASN A 294 17.38 11.48 -28.90
CA ASN A 294 16.12 11.99 -29.45
C ASN A 294 14.90 11.11 -29.11
N ILE A 295 14.53 11.10 -27.83
CA ILE A 295 13.38 10.34 -27.33
C ILE A 295 12.04 10.96 -27.81
N TYR A 296 11.29 10.25 -28.64
CA TYR A 296 10.03 10.74 -29.25
C TYR A 296 8.97 9.62 -29.42
N PRO A 297 7.65 9.93 -29.44
CA PRO A 297 6.62 8.94 -29.74
C PRO A 297 6.62 8.52 -31.22
N TYR A 298 6.60 7.22 -31.48
CA TYR A 298 6.56 6.65 -32.83
C TYR A 298 5.42 5.61 -32.98
N PRO A 299 4.81 5.48 -34.17
CA PRO A 299 3.75 4.51 -34.46
C PRO A 299 4.32 3.10 -34.69
N ILE A 300 5.04 2.60 -33.70
CA ILE A 300 5.67 1.30 -33.68
C ILE A 300 5.28 0.56 -32.39
N TYR A 301 5.48 -0.75 -32.38
CA TYR A 301 5.04 -1.62 -31.28
C TYR A 301 6.24 -2.34 -30.67
N GLY A 302 6.47 -2.21 -29.36
CA GLY A 302 7.53 -2.95 -28.65
C GLY A 302 7.05 -4.33 -28.21
N MET A 303 7.86 -5.36 -28.40
CA MET A 303 7.60 -6.68 -27.84
C MET A 303 8.19 -6.74 -26.43
N TYR A 304 7.42 -7.13 -25.41
CA TYR A 304 7.89 -7.04 -24.03
C TYR A 304 9.04 -8.00 -23.74
N GLN A 305 8.92 -9.26 -24.18
CA GLN A 305 10.01 -10.24 -24.21
C GLN A 305 10.89 -10.24 -22.96
N PRO A 306 10.35 -10.71 -21.83
CA PRO A 306 11.07 -10.61 -20.59
C PRO A 306 12.11 -11.71 -20.45
N ASP A 307 13.31 -11.32 -20.04
CA ASP A 307 14.34 -12.26 -19.59
C ASP A 307 13.99 -12.70 -18.16
N ALA A 308 14.31 -11.89 -17.14
CA ALA A 308 13.95 -12.19 -15.77
C ALA A 308 12.48 -11.92 -15.44
N ILE A 309 11.93 -12.81 -14.61
CA ILE A 309 10.61 -12.67 -14.00
C ILE A 309 10.65 -12.94 -12.49
N ARG A 310 9.86 -12.20 -11.71
CA ARG A 310 9.77 -12.42 -10.26
C ARG A 310 8.34 -12.33 -9.75
N THR A 311 7.93 -13.30 -8.94
CA THR A 311 6.66 -13.20 -8.22
C THR A 311 6.77 -12.25 -7.03
N VAL A 312 5.71 -11.48 -6.83
CA VAL A 312 5.55 -10.57 -5.70
C VAL A 312 4.18 -10.81 -5.08
N THR A 313 4.15 -11.04 -3.78
CA THR A 313 2.89 -11.09 -3.02
C THR A 313 2.79 -9.90 -2.09
N ILE A 314 1.71 -9.12 -2.23
CA ILE A 314 1.41 -7.98 -1.36
C ILE A 314 -0.12 -7.82 -1.26
N GLY A 315 -0.63 -7.48 -0.07
CA GLY A 315 -2.08 -7.36 0.16
C GLY A 315 -2.87 -8.64 -0.13
N GLY A 316 -2.26 -9.82 0.00
CA GLY A 316 -2.89 -11.11 -0.30
C GLY A 316 -3.09 -11.41 -1.80
N ARG A 317 -2.55 -10.56 -2.69
CA ARG A 317 -2.56 -10.77 -4.14
C ARG A 317 -1.15 -11.06 -4.65
N GLU A 318 -1.06 -11.85 -5.70
CA GLU A 318 0.20 -12.23 -6.36
C GLU A 318 0.31 -11.57 -7.73
N TYR A 319 1.52 -11.09 -8.02
CA TYR A 319 1.88 -10.39 -9.24
C TYR A 319 3.17 -11.00 -9.81
N ILE A 320 3.41 -10.81 -11.10
CA ILE A 320 4.65 -11.16 -11.77
C ILE A 320 5.27 -9.86 -12.29
N VAL A 321 6.46 -9.54 -11.83
CA VAL A 321 7.28 -8.45 -12.36
C VAL A 321 8.14 -9.01 -13.49
N THR A 322 8.25 -8.30 -14.60
CA THR A 322 8.99 -8.73 -15.80
C THR A 322 10.03 -7.70 -16.19
N ALA A 323 11.28 -8.10 -16.46
CA ALA A 323 12.33 -7.25 -17.00
C ALA A 323 12.34 -7.40 -18.52
N ASP A 324 11.89 -6.36 -19.22
CA ASP A 324 11.47 -6.42 -20.63
C ASP A 324 12.66 -6.07 -21.57
N GLU A 325 13.71 -6.89 -21.53
CA GLU A 325 14.99 -6.73 -22.26
C GLU A 325 14.80 -6.86 -23.78
N GLY A 326 14.32 -8.04 -24.17
CA GLY A 326 13.94 -8.49 -25.50
C GLY A 326 15.08 -8.97 -26.38
N ASP A 327 14.95 -10.20 -26.89
CA ASP A 327 15.91 -10.78 -27.83
C ASP A 327 15.26 -11.30 -29.13
N SER A 328 16.10 -11.60 -30.12
CA SER A 328 15.65 -12.09 -31.43
C SER A 328 16.19 -13.47 -31.70
N LYS A 329 15.40 -14.34 -32.35
CA LYS A 329 15.93 -15.61 -32.86
C LYS A 329 16.87 -15.34 -34.04
N ASP A 330 18.18 -15.44 -33.81
CA ASP A 330 19.20 -15.30 -34.84
C ASP A 330 20.09 -16.55 -34.95
N TYR A 331 19.99 -17.22 -36.08
CA TYR A 331 20.78 -18.39 -36.46
C TYR A 331 21.82 -18.07 -37.54
N SER A 332 21.98 -16.79 -37.92
CA SER A 332 22.91 -16.35 -38.97
C SER A 332 24.38 -16.60 -38.62
N GLY A 333 24.70 -16.61 -37.31
CA GLY A 333 26.02 -16.95 -36.79
C GLY A 333 26.36 -18.44 -36.84
N LEU A 334 25.39 -19.33 -37.06
CA LEU A 334 25.60 -20.77 -37.08
C LEU A 334 26.31 -21.21 -38.38
N LYS A 335 27.25 -22.15 -38.26
CA LYS A 335 28.01 -22.71 -39.39
C LYS A 335 27.17 -23.67 -40.22
N LEU A 336 26.22 -23.14 -40.98
CA LEU A 336 25.28 -23.90 -41.82
C LEU A 336 25.76 -24.01 -43.27
N THR A 337 25.28 -25.03 -43.98
CA THR A 337 25.49 -25.19 -45.45
C THR A 337 24.62 -24.24 -46.26
N THR A 338 23.59 -23.66 -45.65
CA THR A 338 22.72 -22.61 -46.18
C THR A 338 22.89 -21.32 -45.36
N SER A 339 22.37 -20.20 -45.84
CA SER A 339 22.26 -18.98 -45.01
C SER A 339 21.42 -19.29 -43.77
N GLY A 340 21.91 -18.89 -42.60
CA GLY A 340 21.13 -18.96 -41.36
C GLY A 340 19.94 -18.01 -41.38
N PHE A 341 18.97 -18.29 -40.52
CA PHE A 341 17.82 -17.43 -40.30
C PHE A 341 18.23 -16.24 -39.45
N ASP A 342 17.74 -15.06 -39.80
CA ASP A 342 17.90 -13.83 -39.02
C ASP A 342 16.51 -13.23 -38.92
N GLU A 343 15.97 -13.17 -37.69
CA GLU A 343 14.64 -12.60 -37.49
C GLU A 343 14.65 -11.07 -37.63
N THR A 344 15.80 -10.41 -37.59
CA THR A 344 15.90 -8.96 -37.48
C THR A 344 16.15 -8.30 -38.84
N LYS A 345 15.52 -7.14 -39.07
CA LYS A 345 15.91 -6.21 -40.14
C LYS A 345 15.91 -4.78 -39.67
N ARG A 346 16.68 -3.92 -40.35
CA ARG A 346 16.58 -2.48 -40.17
C ARG A 346 15.36 -1.94 -40.94
N VAL A 347 14.67 -0.94 -40.40
CA VAL A 347 13.49 -0.36 -41.05
C VAL A 347 13.82 0.19 -42.44
N ARG A 348 15.03 0.69 -42.70
CA ARG A 348 15.44 1.14 -44.05
C ARG A 348 15.52 0.03 -45.09
N ASP A 349 15.69 -1.22 -44.65
CA ASP A 349 15.92 -2.39 -45.50
C ASP A 349 14.62 -3.17 -45.76
N ILE A 350 13.48 -2.69 -45.26
CA ILE A 350 12.16 -3.25 -45.52
C ILE A 350 11.31 -2.32 -46.39
N THR A 351 10.32 -2.91 -47.06
CA THR A 351 9.33 -2.14 -47.83
C THR A 351 8.08 -1.93 -46.98
N LEU A 352 7.76 -0.68 -46.67
CA LEU A 352 6.53 -0.33 -45.96
C LEU A 352 5.33 -0.39 -46.92
N ALA A 353 4.23 -1.00 -46.48
CA ALA A 353 2.99 -0.99 -47.24
C ALA A 353 2.53 0.47 -47.45
N ASN A 354 1.99 0.81 -48.63
CA ASN A 354 1.59 2.19 -48.94
C ASN A 354 0.63 2.80 -47.91
N ASN A 355 -0.12 1.97 -47.20
CA ASN A 355 -1.11 2.36 -46.22
C ASN A 355 -0.66 2.04 -44.78
N SER A 356 0.63 1.73 -44.57
CA SER A 356 1.14 1.38 -43.24
C SER A 356 0.93 2.51 -42.24
N GLU A 357 0.76 2.14 -40.97
CA GLU A 357 0.49 3.08 -39.89
C GLU A 357 1.60 4.15 -39.80
N VAL A 358 2.85 3.71 -39.94
CA VAL A 358 4.04 4.56 -39.89
C VAL A 358 4.13 5.55 -41.07
N LEU A 359 3.77 5.15 -42.29
CA LEU A 359 3.76 6.07 -43.44
C LEU A 359 2.60 7.06 -43.34
N GLN A 360 1.43 6.64 -42.88
CA GLN A 360 0.31 7.54 -42.64
C GLN A 360 0.66 8.61 -41.60
N TRP A 361 1.27 8.18 -40.49
CA TRP A 361 1.74 9.06 -39.43
C TRP A 361 2.79 10.07 -39.94
N ALA A 362 3.74 9.62 -40.77
CA ALA A 362 4.78 10.45 -41.36
C ALA A 362 4.20 11.50 -42.32
N ARG A 363 3.27 11.10 -43.21
CA ARG A 363 2.57 12.00 -44.14
C ARG A 363 1.82 13.10 -43.40
N LYS A 364 1.09 12.75 -42.33
CA LYS A 364 0.35 13.71 -41.49
C LYS A 364 1.27 14.77 -40.87
N ARG A 365 2.51 14.40 -40.56
CA ARG A 365 3.54 15.29 -39.97
C ARG A 365 4.48 15.92 -40.98
N LYS A 366 4.27 15.70 -42.28
CA LYS A 366 5.12 16.20 -43.37
C LYS A 366 6.59 15.74 -43.24
N ILE A 367 6.80 14.54 -42.69
CA ILE A 367 8.13 13.92 -42.61
C ILE A 367 8.44 13.32 -43.99
N PRO A 368 9.48 13.78 -44.71
CA PRO A 368 9.74 13.35 -46.09
C PRO A 368 10.10 11.87 -46.22
N SER A 369 10.87 11.32 -45.27
CA SER A 369 11.24 9.91 -45.21
C SER A 369 11.37 9.45 -43.77
N ILE A 370 10.42 8.65 -43.29
CA ILE A 370 10.46 8.07 -41.94
C ILE A 370 11.48 6.92 -41.81
N GLN A 371 11.86 6.32 -42.94
CA GLN A 371 12.89 5.27 -43.04
C GLN A 371 14.32 5.84 -43.13
N HIS A 372 14.51 7.15 -42.93
CA HIS A 372 15.84 7.74 -42.86
C HIS A 372 16.57 7.27 -41.59
N ASP A 373 17.89 7.09 -41.65
CA ASP A 373 18.70 6.55 -40.54
C ASP A 373 18.53 7.37 -39.26
N ALA A 374 18.59 8.71 -39.35
CA ALA A 374 18.30 9.65 -38.25
C ALA A 374 16.85 9.61 -37.67
N LEU A 375 16.00 8.69 -38.12
CA LEU A 375 14.64 8.48 -37.60
C LEU A 375 14.48 6.98 -37.30
N LEU A 376 13.57 6.27 -37.99
CA LEU A 376 13.38 4.84 -37.75
C LEU A 376 14.33 3.96 -38.57
N GLY A 377 15.05 4.51 -39.57
CA GLY A 377 15.77 3.72 -40.57
C GLY A 377 16.74 2.69 -40.00
N LYS A 378 17.42 3.03 -38.91
CA LYS A 378 18.33 2.14 -38.20
C LYS A 378 17.64 1.22 -37.19
N LEU A 379 16.41 1.48 -36.77
CA LEU A 379 15.74 0.64 -35.78
C LEU A 379 15.64 -0.83 -36.24
N SER A 380 16.05 -1.76 -35.39
CA SER A 380 15.85 -3.20 -35.55
C SER A 380 14.39 -3.58 -35.31
N VAL A 381 13.79 -4.27 -36.28
CA VAL A 381 12.41 -4.74 -36.23
C VAL A 381 12.30 -6.20 -36.66
N SER A 382 11.29 -6.89 -36.13
CA SER A 382 10.99 -8.28 -36.49
C SER A 382 10.65 -8.41 -37.98
N THR A 383 11.17 -9.46 -38.58
CA THR A 383 10.83 -9.87 -39.95
C THR A 383 9.52 -10.66 -40.03
N GLN A 384 9.05 -11.18 -38.88
CA GLN A 384 7.88 -12.05 -38.80
C GLN A 384 6.62 -11.24 -38.45
N GLU A 385 6.72 -10.32 -37.50
CA GLU A 385 5.58 -9.53 -37.03
C GLU A 385 5.30 -8.33 -37.94
N GLY A 386 4.02 -8.08 -38.22
CA GLY A 386 3.58 -6.95 -39.06
C GLY A 386 3.82 -7.09 -40.57
N ARG A 387 4.44 -8.19 -41.01
CA ARG A 387 4.69 -8.51 -42.43
C ARG A 387 3.43 -9.04 -43.13
N LEU A 388 3.08 -8.45 -44.26
CA LEU A 388 1.97 -8.85 -45.12
C LEU A 388 2.40 -9.95 -46.11
N ARG A 389 1.40 -10.60 -46.73
CA ARG A 389 1.63 -11.69 -47.72
C ARG A 389 2.41 -11.26 -48.96
N ASP A 390 2.36 -9.98 -49.33
CA ASP A 390 3.13 -9.41 -50.45
C ASP A 390 4.57 -9.05 -50.07
N GLY A 391 4.97 -9.30 -48.81
CA GLY A 391 6.30 -9.02 -48.28
C GLY A 391 6.48 -7.59 -47.76
N THR A 392 5.45 -6.73 -47.86
CA THR A 392 5.49 -5.38 -47.28
C THR A 392 5.07 -5.38 -45.81
N TYR A 393 5.36 -4.30 -45.08
CA TYR A 393 5.06 -4.19 -43.64
C TYR A 393 3.97 -3.15 -43.38
N ASP A 394 2.91 -3.53 -42.67
CA ASP A 394 1.82 -2.63 -42.25
C ASP A 394 2.11 -1.97 -40.89
N LYS A 395 2.73 -2.72 -40.00
CA LYS A 395 3.16 -2.30 -38.67
C LYS A 395 4.61 -2.71 -38.43
N LEU A 396 5.28 -1.99 -37.54
CA LEU A 396 6.66 -2.25 -37.15
C LEU A 396 6.71 -2.71 -35.71
N TYR A 397 7.45 -3.79 -35.46
CA TYR A 397 7.59 -4.40 -34.15
C TYR A 397 9.06 -4.38 -33.74
N SER A 398 9.41 -3.59 -32.73
CA SER A 398 10.77 -3.53 -32.17
C SER A 398 10.94 -4.56 -31.05
N TYR A 399 12.18 -4.96 -30.81
CA TYR A 399 12.55 -5.85 -29.72
C TYR A 399 12.62 -5.08 -28.39
N GLY A 400 12.22 -5.76 -27.32
CA GLY A 400 12.25 -5.23 -25.96
C GLY A 400 11.12 -4.26 -25.63
N GLY A 401 10.72 -4.28 -24.35
CA GLY A 401 9.86 -3.28 -23.75
C GLY A 401 10.63 -2.04 -23.31
N ARG A 402 11.97 -2.09 -23.31
CA ARG A 402 12.89 -1.00 -22.89
C ARG A 402 12.65 -0.55 -21.45
N GLY A 403 12.35 -1.51 -20.58
CA GLY A 403 12.03 -1.24 -19.18
C GLY A 403 11.54 -2.50 -18.48
N PHE A 404 10.52 -2.34 -17.65
CA PHE A 404 9.91 -3.45 -16.91
C PHE A 404 8.40 -3.25 -16.76
N SER A 405 7.71 -4.32 -16.37
CA SER A 405 6.26 -4.31 -16.19
C SER A 405 5.79 -5.16 -15.02
N VAL A 406 4.51 -5.00 -14.66
CA VAL A 406 3.86 -5.82 -13.62
C VAL A 406 2.56 -6.41 -14.17
N LEU A 407 2.44 -7.73 -14.04
CA LEU A 407 1.29 -8.53 -14.43
C LEU A 407 0.59 -9.07 -13.18
N ARG A 408 -0.73 -9.25 -13.25
CA ARG A 408 -1.45 -10.11 -12.31
C ARG A 408 -1.17 -11.58 -12.62
N SER A 409 -0.80 -12.38 -11.61
CA SER A 409 -0.43 -13.78 -11.87
C SER A 409 -1.61 -14.67 -12.25
N ASP A 410 -2.84 -14.30 -11.86
CA ASP A 410 -4.05 -15.07 -12.13
C ASP A 410 -4.66 -14.82 -13.52
N THR A 411 -4.53 -13.59 -14.04
CA THR A 411 -5.11 -13.20 -15.35
C THR A 411 -4.07 -12.96 -16.43
N MET A 412 -2.79 -12.80 -16.07
CA MET A 412 -1.71 -12.27 -16.92
C MET A 412 -2.00 -10.86 -17.47
N GLU A 413 -2.93 -10.13 -16.85
CA GLU A 413 -3.22 -8.75 -17.20
C GLU A 413 -2.10 -7.83 -16.71
N ARG A 414 -1.57 -7.01 -17.62
CA ARG A 414 -0.59 -5.98 -17.28
C ARG A 414 -1.27 -4.82 -16.55
N ILE A 415 -0.89 -4.63 -15.30
CA ILE A 415 -1.44 -3.58 -14.43
C ILE A 415 -0.52 -2.38 -14.29
N TYR A 416 0.76 -2.54 -14.66
CA TYR A 416 1.74 -1.47 -14.71
C TYR A 416 2.74 -1.73 -15.83
N ASP A 417 3.15 -0.66 -16.50
CA ASP A 417 4.22 -0.61 -17.49
C ASP A 417 5.03 0.66 -17.20
N SER A 418 6.35 0.51 -17.11
CA SER A 418 7.27 1.64 -16.88
C SER A 418 7.27 2.69 -18.00
N GLY A 419 6.66 2.38 -19.15
CA GLY A 419 6.54 3.30 -20.29
C GLY A 419 7.91 3.70 -20.82
N SER A 420 8.17 5.01 -20.90
CA SER A 420 9.46 5.59 -21.29
C SER A 420 10.32 6.05 -20.11
N ILE A 421 9.90 5.79 -18.86
CA ILE A 421 10.55 6.39 -17.67
C ILE A 421 12.00 5.92 -17.53
N VAL A 422 12.28 4.64 -17.76
CA VAL A 422 13.64 4.08 -17.67
C VAL A 422 14.56 4.80 -18.68
N GLU A 423 14.17 4.82 -19.94
CA GLU A 423 14.93 5.48 -21.02
C GLU A 423 15.09 6.99 -20.79
N GLU A 424 14.02 7.72 -20.47
CA GLU A 424 14.06 9.16 -20.19
C GLU A 424 14.93 9.51 -18.97
N SER A 425 14.90 8.66 -17.94
CA SER A 425 15.70 8.88 -16.72
C SER A 425 17.18 8.55 -16.93
N HIS A 426 17.52 7.56 -17.76
CA HIS A 426 18.90 7.30 -18.18
C HIS A 426 19.47 8.49 -18.96
N ALA A 427 18.70 9.01 -19.92
CA ALA A 427 19.09 10.19 -20.70
C ALA A 427 19.32 11.42 -19.81
N MET A 428 18.47 11.64 -18.81
CA MET A 428 18.60 12.77 -17.89
C MET A 428 19.77 12.63 -16.92
N GLN A 429 19.98 11.45 -16.33
CA GLN A 429 20.96 11.26 -15.25
C GLN A 429 22.35 10.90 -15.78
N TYR A 430 22.42 10.12 -16.86
CA TYR A 430 23.65 9.57 -17.41
C TYR A 430 23.72 9.77 -18.94
N PRO A 431 23.55 11.00 -19.47
CA PRO A 431 23.45 11.23 -20.91
C PRO A 431 24.62 10.66 -21.70
N LYS A 432 25.86 10.79 -21.20
CA LYS A 432 27.07 10.29 -21.86
C LYS A 432 27.16 8.76 -21.97
N LEU A 433 26.37 8.07 -21.17
CA LEU A 433 26.29 6.61 -21.14
C LEU A 433 24.98 6.13 -21.76
N PHE A 434 24.06 7.01 -22.15
CA PHE A 434 22.73 6.61 -22.64
C PHE A 434 22.85 5.53 -23.72
N ASN A 435 22.16 4.40 -23.52
CA ASN A 435 22.14 3.23 -24.40
C ASN A 435 23.52 2.86 -24.98
N SER A 436 24.58 2.90 -24.16
CA SER A 436 25.95 2.67 -24.64
C SER A 436 26.35 1.20 -24.59
N TYR A 437 27.01 0.73 -25.65
CA TYR A 437 27.67 -0.57 -25.70
C TYR A 437 29.15 -0.47 -25.30
N ALA A 438 29.58 -1.26 -24.33
CA ALA A 438 30.93 -1.21 -23.80
C ALA A 438 31.93 -1.92 -24.73
N LYS A 439 32.93 -1.19 -25.26
CA LYS A 439 34.00 -1.78 -26.07
C LYS A 439 35.38 -1.31 -25.63
N SER A 440 36.21 -2.23 -25.16
CA SER A 440 37.51 -1.95 -24.51
C SER A 440 38.41 -0.89 -25.19
N SER A 441 38.44 -0.84 -26.52
CA SER A 441 39.31 0.09 -27.28
C SER A 441 38.63 1.40 -27.72
N VAL A 442 37.37 1.61 -27.35
CA VAL A 442 36.57 2.78 -27.77
C VAL A 442 36.38 3.72 -26.58
N ASN A 443 36.38 5.03 -26.82
CA ASN A 443 36.07 5.99 -25.77
C ASN A 443 34.63 5.83 -25.31
N ILE A 444 34.41 5.97 -24.01
CA ILE A 444 33.10 5.85 -23.38
C ILE A 444 32.07 6.83 -24.00
N THR A 445 32.51 8.04 -24.34
CA THR A 445 31.62 9.05 -24.97
C THR A 445 31.29 8.76 -26.41
N ASP A 446 32.12 7.98 -27.11
CA ASP A 446 31.91 7.66 -28.53
C ASP A 446 30.90 6.51 -28.70
N THR A 447 30.55 5.84 -27.60
CA THR A 447 29.51 4.81 -27.56
C THR A 447 28.16 5.32 -27.06
N GLN A 448 28.05 6.61 -26.72
CA GLN A 448 26.76 7.24 -26.42
C GLN A 448 25.77 6.92 -27.55
N ASP A 449 24.57 6.48 -27.19
CA ASP A 449 23.46 6.22 -28.11
C ASP A 449 23.58 4.97 -29.00
N SER A 450 24.69 4.22 -28.89
CA SER A 450 25.02 3.12 -29.83
C SER A 450 24.08 1.92 -29.79
N ARG A 451 23.12 1.85 -28.87
CA ARG A 451 22.10 0.79 -28.76
C ARG A 451 20.66 1.26 -28.91
N SER A 452 20.43 2.56 -29.12
CA SER A 452 19.09 3.13 -29.36
C SER A 452 18.46 2.59 -30.64
N ASP A 453 19.27 2.25 -31.64
CA ASP A 453 18.85 1.58 -32.87
C ASP A 453 18.32 0.15 -32.68
N SER A 454 18.38 -0.41 -31.46
CA SER A 454 18.06 -1.81 -31.19
C SER A 454 17.12 -1.95 -30.00
N LYS A 455 17.63 -2.40 -28.84
CA LYS A 455 16.84 -2.73 -27.64
C LYS A 455 16.88 -1.60 -26.58
N GLY A 456 17.64 -0.52 -26.82
CA GLY A 456 17.73 0.61 -25.90
C GLY A 456 18.44 0.22 -24.60
N PRO A 457 17.79 0.32 -23.42
CA PRO A 457 18.43 0.08 -22.12
C PRO A 457 18.71 -1.39 -21.77
N GLU A 458 18.02 -2.36 -22.41
CA GLU A 458 18.24 -3.82 -22.21
C GLU A 458 18.08 -4.25 -20.73
N CYS A 459 16.87 -4.13 -20.17
CA CYS A 459 16.61 -4.47 -18.76
C CYS A 459 16.37 -5.97 -18.57
N GLU A 460 17.29 -6.67 -17.91
CA GLU A 460 17.36 -8.14 -17.88
C GLU A 460 17.17 -8.76 -16.48
N SER A 461 17.51 -8.04 -15.39
CA SER A 461 17.55 -8.64 -14.05
C SER A 461 16.63 -7.96 -13.02
N LEU A 462 16.13 -8.74 -12.05
CA LEU A 462 15.16 -8.29 -11.05
C LEU A 462 15.46 -8.77 -9.63
N ALA A 463 15.37 -7.84 -8.68
CA ALA A 463 15.21 -8.18 -7.27
C ALA A 463 14.04 -7.43 -6.65
N VAL A 464 13.49 -7.99 -5.57
CA VAL A 464 12.37 -7.39 -4.85
C VAL A 464 12.68 -7.31 -3.36
N ALA A 465 12.39 -6.16 -2.76
CA ALA A 465 12.40 -5.95 -1.33
C ALA A 465 11.06 -5.41 -0.83
N TYR A 466 10.75 -5.64 0.44
CA TYR A 466 9.56 -5.08 1.09
C TYR A 466 9.97 -4.00 2.08
N SER A 467 9.37 -2.82 2.00
CA SER A 467 9.66 -1.65 2.85
C SER A 467 8.36 -1.08 3.43
N GLY A 468 7.99 -1.52 4.64
CA GLY A 468 6.68 -1.22 5.21
C GLY A 468 5.55 -1.84 4.37
N THR A 469 4.64 -1.01 3.86
CA THR A 469 3.55 -1.41 2.94
C THR A 469 3.93 -1.30 1.45
N ARG A 470 5.16 -0.84 1.14
CA ARG A 470 5.65 -0.68 -0.23
C ARG A 470 6.44 -1.90 -0.68
N VAL A 471 6.31 -2.22 -1.97
CA VAL A 471 7.22 -3.14 -2.66
C VAL A 471 8.28 -2.30 -3.36
N ILE A 472 9.55 -2.69 -3.20
CA ILE A 472 10.68 -2.08 -3.90
C ILE A 472 11.15 -3.06 -4.95
N VAL A 473 11.18 -2.62 -6.21
CA VAL A 473 11.66 -3.39 -7.35
C VAL A 473 12.99 -2.78 -7.79
N PHE A 474 14.03 -3.62 -7.82
CA PHE A 474 15.32 -3.28 -8.41
C PHE A 474 15.34 -3.88 -9.81
N VAL A 475 15.59 -3.05 -10.81
CA VAL A 475 15.64 -3.43 -12.22
C VAL A 475 17.05 -3.14 -12.73
N GLY A 476 17.78 -4.19 -13.09
CA GLY A 476 19.07 -4.07 -13.74
C GLY A 476 18.90 -3.94 -15.25
N CYS A 477 19.68 -3.07 -15.89
CA CYS A 477 19.72 -2.95 -17.35
C CYS A 477 21.15 -2.83 -17.88
N GLU A 478 21.42 -3.54 -18.98
CA GLU A 478 22.75 -3.79 -19.54
C GLU A 478 23.33 -2.59 -20.30
N ARG A 479 22.51 -1.72 -20.91
CA ARG A 479 22.98 -0.62 -21.77
C ARG A 479 22.57 0.73 -21.19
N PRO A 480 23.36 1.33 -20.28
CA PRO A 480 24.81 1.16 -20.09
C PRO A 480 25.26 0.53 -18.75
N GLY A 481 24.42 -0.28 -18.13
CA GLY A 481 24.67 -0.75 -16.77
C GLY A 481 24.12 0.19 -15.74
N THR A 482 22.85 -0.04 -15.44
CA THR A 482 22.08 0.74 -14.48
C THR A 482 21.27 -0.15 -13.58
N ILE A 483 21.07 0.29 -12.35
CA ILE A 483 20.10 -0.30 -11.44
C ILE A 483 19.06 0.78 -11.12
N SER A 484 17.88 0.62 -11.70
CA SER A 484 16.73 1.48 -11.44
C SER A 484 15.92 0.94 -10.26
N ILE A 485 15.60 1.81 -9.30
CA ILE A 485 14.88 1.43 -8.07
C ILE A 485 13.50 2.05 -8.11
N TYR A 486 12.47 1.23 -8.07
CA TYR A 486 11.09 1.66 -8.04
C TYR A 486 10.43 1.28 -6.72
N SER A 487 9.58 2.17 -6.20
CA SER A 487 8.65 1.82 -5.13
C SER A 487 7.23 1.72 -5.67
N PHE A 488 6.50 0.74 -5.15
CA PHE A 488 5.13 0.44 -5.52
C PHE A 488 4.22 0.53 -4.30
N ASN A 489 2.99 0.97 -4.56
CA ASN A 489 1.87 0.89 -3.63
C ASN A 489 1.40 -0.56 -3.41
N SER A 490 0.45 -0.77 -2.50
CA SER A 490 -0.01 -2.10 -2.06
C SER A 490 -0.72 -2.93 -3.14
N ASN A 491 -1.15 -2.31 -4.25
CA ASN A 491 -1.81 -2.99 -5.36
C ASN A 491 -0.93 -3.08 -6.63
N MET A 492 0.33 -2.63 -6.56
CA MET A 492 1.30 -2.64 -7.66
C MET A 492 0.87 -1.88 -8.93
N THR A 493 -0.13 -0.99 -8.86
CA THR A 493 -0.62 -0.23 -10.03
C THR A 493 0.09 1.09 -10.25
N GLU A 494 0.82 1.59 -9.24
CA GLU A 494 1.57 2.84 -9.32
C GLU A 494 3.03 2.60 -8.90
N GLY A 495 3.95 2.73 -9.87
CA GLY A 495 5.39 2.65 -9.66
C GLY A 495 6.02 4.04 -9.67
N THR A 496 6.78 4.37 -8.62
CA THR A 496 7.55 5.62 -8.52
C THR A 496 9.03 5.32 -8.61
N LEU A 497 9.75 5.96 -9.54
CA LEU A 497 11.21 5.87 -9.59
C LEU A 497 11.82 6.60 -8.39
N GLU A 498 12.52 5.86 -7.53
CA GLU A 498 13.16 6.36 -6.32
C GLU A 498 14.57 6.88 -6.61
N SER A 499 15.38 6.08 -7.31
CA SER A 499 16.72 6.45 -7.75
C SER A 499 17.24 5.53 -8.85
N ILE A 500 18.34 5.95 -9.50
CA ILE A 500 19.08 5.14 -10.47
C ILE A 500 20.56 5.16 -10.12
N TYR A 501 21.17 3.98 -10.09
CA TYR A 501 22.61 3.81 -9.96
C TYR A 501 23.23 3.39 -11.30
N SER A 502 24.47 3.80 -11.54
CA SER A 502 25.32 3.28 -12.62
C SER A 502 26.76 3.26 -12.11
N GLY A 503 27.54 2.24 -12.51
CA GLY A 503 28.94 2.10 -12.17
C GLY A 503 29.87 3.09 -12.88
N ALA A 504 29.45 3.63 -14.03
CA ALA A 504 30.34 4.35 -14.96
C ALA A 504 30.18 5.89 -14.97
N LYS A 505 29.60 6.49 -13.91
CA LYS A 505 29.05 7.88 -13.88
C LYS A 505 29.96 9.02 -14.36
N THR A 506 31.29 8.87 -14.33
CA THR A 506 32.24 9.99 -14.53
C THR A 506 33.49 9.63 -15.33
N VAL A 507 33.50 8.49 -16.01
CA VAL A 507 34.74 7.96 -16.58
C VAL A 507 35.09 8.62 -17.92
N LEU A 508 36.38 8.94 -18.10
CA LEU A 508 36.97 9.49 -19.31
C LEU A 508 38.05 8.52 -19.81
N GLY A 509 38.23 8.42 -21.12
CA GLY A 509 39.13 7.45 -21.75
C GLY A 509 38.37 6.28 -22.38
N THR A 510 39.09 5.21 -22.68
CA THR A 510 38.46 4.01 -23.23
C THR A 510 37.80 3.15 -22.15
N TRP A 511 36.83 2.33 -22.54
CA TRP A 511 36.24 1.33 -21.64
C TRP A 511 37.30 0.39 -21.03
N GLY A 512 38.36 0.05 -21.76
CA GLY A 512 39.45 -0.78 -21.28
C GLY A 512 40.32 -0.09 -20.22
N GLU A 513 40.67 1.19 -20.44
CA GLU A 513 41.42 1.97 -19.45
C GLU A 513 40.63 2.15 -18.16
N ALA A 514 39.32 2.37 -18.30
CA ALA A 514 38.39 2.46 -17.19
C ALA A 514 38.29 1.14 -16.40
N PHE A 515 38.23 0.01 -17.10
CA PHE A 515 38.25 -1.33 -16.51
C PHE A 515 39.56 -1.60 -15.76
N ASP A 516 40.70 -1.42 -16.43
CA ASP A 516 42.03 -1.67 -15.87
C ASP A 516 42.33 -0.76 -14.67
N GLY A 517 41.75 0.44 -14.66
CA GLY A 517 41.83 1.40 -13.56
C GLY A 517 40.90 1.10 -12.38
N GLY A 518 40.05 0.07 -12.46
CA GLY A 518 39.06 -0.27 -11.43
C GLY A 518 37.91 0.76 -11.33
N LEU A 519 37.64 1.49 -12.40
CA LEU A 519 36.67 2.58 -12.45
C LEU A 519 35.30 2.16 -13.01
N LEU A 520 35.19 0.94 -13.54
CA LEU A 520 33.94 0.33 -14.00
C LEU A 520 33.44 -0.72 -13.00
N THR A 521 32.13 -0.74 -12.78
CA THR A 521 31.37 -1.81 -12.09
C THR A 521 30.10 -2.11 -12.86
N ASP A 522 29.36 -3.15 -12.49
CA ASP A 522 27.98 -3.52 -12.89
C ASP A 522 27.45 -2.68 -14.06
N MET A 523 28.06 -2.92 -15.20
CA MET A 523 27.89 -2.17 -16.43
C MET A 523 26.92 -2.90 -17.37
N ASP A 524 26.38 -4.02 -16.87
CA ASP A 524 25.96 -5.21 -17.60
C ASP A 524 25.32 -6.17 -16.57
N THR A 525 24.18 -5.78 -16.00
CA THR A 525 23.65 -6.35 -14.76
C THR A 525 22.90 -7.66 -14.98
N ASP A 526 23.63 -8.76 -14.94
CA ASP A 526 23.13 -10.11 -15.27
C ASP A 526 22.24 -10.74 -14.17
N ASP A 527 22.61 -10.59 -12.89
CA ASP A 527 21.83 -11.06 -11.74
C ASP A 527 21.88 -10.06 -10.57
N ILE A 528 20.77 -9.99 -9.83
CA ILE A 528 20.59 -9.12 -8.67
C ILE A 528 19.95 -9.93 -7.53
N LYS A 529 20.62 -9.94 -6.37
CA LYS A 529 20.09 -10.54 -5.13
C LYS A 529 19.92 -9.49 -4.04
N TYR A 530 18.68 -9.32 -3.58
CA TYR A 530 18.39 -8.57 -2.36
C TYR A 530 18.58 -9.47 -1.13
N LEU A 531 19.46 -9.05 -0.21
CA LEU A 531 19.69 -9.70 1.07
C LEU A 531 19.03 -8.87 2.18
N PRO A 532 17.95 -9.36 2.80
CA PRO A 532 17.32 -8.67 3.92
C PRO A 532 18.24 -8.61 5.15
N PRO A 533 18.02 -7.70 6.11
CA PRO A 533 18.86 -7.52 7.29
C PRO A 533 19.23 -8.80 8.04
N PHE A 534 18.31 -9.77 8.12
CA PHE A 534 18.52 -11.01 8.88
C PHE A 534 19.35 -12.07 8.13
N GLN A 535 19.48 -11.96 6.80
CA GLN A 535 20.38 -12.79 5.98
C GLN A 535 21.71 -12.08 5.74
N SER A 536 21.70 -10.74 5.80
CA SER A 536 22.85 -9.92 5.52
C SER A 536 23.96 -10.12 6.56
N PRO A 537 25.22 -10.23 6.11
CA PRO A 537 26.39 -10.33 6.99
C PRO A 537 26.64 -9.07 7.84
N THR A 538 26.09 -7.91 7.44
CA THR A 538 26.23 -6.62 8.13
C THR A 538 25.06 -6.28 9.06
N GLY A 539 23.98 -7.07 9.03
CA GLY A 539 22.72 -6.73 9.70
C GLY A 539 21.96 -5.57 9.04
N GLN A 540 22.46 -5.03 7.92
CA GLN A 540 21.80 -4.01 7.09
C GLN A 540 21.38 -4.64 5.76
N PRO A 541 20.29 -4.19 5.11
CA PRO A 541 19.92 -4.72 3.79
C PRO A 541 21.05 -4.53 2.79
N LEU A 542 21.33 -5.57 2.01
CA LEU A 542 22.30 -5.51 0.92
C LEU A 542 21.64 -5.80 -0.41
N LEU A 543 22.19 -5.20 -1.46
CA LEU A 543 22.01 -5.66 -2.83
C LEU A 543 23.35 -6.22 -3.31
N VAL A 544 23.34 -7.42 -3.87
CA VAL A 544 24.48 -8.05 -4.53
C VAL A 544 24.16 -8.09 -6.01
N VAL A 545 25.08 -7.61 -6.84
CA VAL A 545 24.85 -7.44 -8.28
C VAL A 545 26.05 -8.00 -9.02
N THR A 546 25.80 -8.81 -10.04
CA THR A 546 26.83 -9.26 -10.97
C THR A 546 26.93 -8.31 -12.17
N GLY A 547 28.14 -8.19 -12.69
CA GLY A 547 28.40 -7.66 -14.01
C GLY A 547 29.11 -8.73 -14.83
N SER A 548 28.44 -9.32 -15.80
CA SER A 548 28.97 -10.31 -16.75
C SER A 548 30.18 -9.79 -17.57
N ASP A 549 30.00 -8.91 -18.56
CA ASP A 549 31.02 -8.16 -19.28
C ASP A 549 32.14 -7.59 -18.39
N THR A 550 31.81 -6.99 -17.24
CA THR A 550 32.85 -6.49 -16.32
C THR A 550 33.49 -7.58 -15.47
N GLY A 551 32.92 -8.77 -15.39
CA GLY A 551 33.36 -9.83 -14.48
C GLY A 551 33.39 -9.36 -13.04
N THR A 552 32.36 -8.63 -12.59
CA THR A 552 32.33 -8.03 -11.25
C THR A 552 31.19 -8.55 -10.39
N VAL A 553 31.38 -8.49 -9.07
CA VAL A 553 30.30 -8.59 -8.08
C VAL A 553 30.38 -7.34 -7.22
N SER A 554 29.38 -6.46 -7.33
CA SER A 554 29.28 -5.29 -6.48
C SER A 554 28.28 -5.48 -5.35
N LEU A 555 28.63 -4.86 -4.22
CA LEU A 555 27.89 -4.95 -2.98
C LEU A 555 27.42 -3.55 -2.62
N PHE A 556 26.13 -3.41 -2.34
CA PHE A 556 25.51 -2.15 -1.97
C PHE A 556 24.78 -2.28 -0.65
N HIS A 557 24.87 -1.26 0.19
CA HIS A 557 23.83 -1.03 1.19
C HIS A 557 22.60 -0.48 0.48
N VAL A 558 21.43 -1.05 0.77
CA VAL A 558 20.17 -0.44 0.37
C VAL A 558 19.71 0.50 1.47
N ARG A 559 19.69 1.80 1.15
CA ARG A 559 19.27 2.88 2.05
C ARG A 559 17.84 3.30 1.74
N GLY A 560 17.16 3.92 2.71
CA GLY A 560 15.78 4.37 2.55
C GLY A 560 14.71 3.29 2.73
N LEU A 561 15.07 2.04 3.08
CA LEU A 561 14.11 0.98 3.39
C LEU A 561 13.59 1.06 4.83
N ASP A 562 12.28 0.90 4.99
CA ASP A 562 11.62 0.64 6.28
C ASP A 562 11.68 -0.85 6.63
N ASN A 563 12.73 -1.24 7.35
CA ASN A 563 13.05 -2.64 7.63
C ASN A 563 12.26 -3.28 8.79
N ARG A 564 11.21 -2.65 9.31
CA ARG A 564 10.52 -3.11 10.53
C ARG A 564 9.55 -4.27 10.31
N PHE A 565 9.15 -4.53 9.07
CA PHE A 565 8.19 -5.58 8.71
C PHE A 565 8.84 -6.92 8.30
N GLN A 566 10.11 -6.93 7.89
CA GLN A 566 10.75 -8.14 7.34
C GLN A 566 10.99 -9.27 8.37
N SER A 567 10.90 -8.99 9.68
CA SER A 567 11.04 -10.01 10.72
C SER A 567 9.78 -10.88 10.94
N ASN A 568 8.61 -10.43 10.49
CA ASN A 568 7.33 -11.10 10.79
C ASN A 568 6.86 -12.03 9.65
N LEU A 569 7.10 -11.66 8.39
CA LEU A 569 6.84 -12.52 7.22
C LEU A 569 7.69 -13.80 7.25
N PHE A 570 8.93 -13.73 7.78
CA PHE A 570 9.83 -14.88 7.88
C PHE A 570 9.54 -15.79 9.08
N LYS A 571 8.95 -15.26 10.17
CA LYS A 571 8.50 -16.08 11.30
C LYS A 571 7.32 -16.98 10.91
N ALA A 572 6.43 -16.52 10.03
CA ALA A 572 5.36 -17.36 9.49
C ALA A 572 5.92 -18.55 8.69
N HIS A 573 6.94 -18.32 7.87
CA HIS A 573 7.57 -19.35 7.04
C HIS A 573 8.43 -20.36 7.82
N LEU A 574 9.14 -19.92 8.87
CA LEU A 574 9.90 -20.82 9.77
C LEU A 574 9.00 -21.57 10.77
N SER A 575 7.85 -20.99 11.16
CA SER A 575 6.94 -21.62 12.13
C SER A 575 6.20 -22.84 11.62
N GLN A 576 6.22 -23.10 10.30
CA GLN A 576 5.57 -24.25 9.70
C GLN A 576 6.47 -25.50 9.56
N ASN A 577 7.80 -25.41 9.77
CA ASN A 577 8.72 -26.48 9.32
C ASN A 577 9.89 -26.89 10.26
N GLN A 578 9.80 -26.71 11.59
CA GLN A 578 10.75 -27.37 12.50
C GLN A 578 10.07 -28.07 13.70
N PRO A 579 10.36 -29.35 13.97
CA PRO A 579 10.02 -29.96 15.26
C PRO A 579 10.94 -29.39 16.33
N LEU A 580 10.37 -28.65 17.28
CA LEU A 580 11.03 -28.19 18.50
C LEU A 580 11.49 -29.40 19.32
N ASN A 581 12.80 -29.62 19.38
CA ASN A 581 13.42 -30.48 20.39
C ASN A 581 14.65 -29.76 20.96
N LEU A 582 14.42 -28.89 21.93
CA LEU A 582 15.48 -28.27 22.73
C LEU A 582 15.25 -28.60 24.20
N GLN A 583 15.88 -29.69 24.65
CA GLN A 583 16.14 -29.89 26.07
C GLN A 583 17.09 -28.79 26.55
N GLN A 584 16.62 -27.96 27.47
CA GLN A 584 17.42 -26.94 28.14
C GLN A 584 18.50 -27.60 29.02
N LYS A 585 19.76 -27.19 28.81
CA LYS A 585 20.79 -27.24 29.87
C LYS A 585 21.37 -25.84 30.07
N PRO A 586 21.54 -25.38 31.32
CA PRO A 586 21.98 -24.02 31.62
C PRO A 586 23.50 -23.90 31.46
N VAL A 587 23.96 -22.89 30.71
CA VAL A 587 25.38 -22.52 30.63
C VAL A 587 25.65 -21.37 31.60
N GLN A 588 26.63 -21.59 32.47
CA GLN A 588 27.14 -20.67 33.50
C GLN A 588 27.74 -19.40 32.88
N GLN A 589 27.44 -18.25 33.49
CA GLN A 589 28.12 -16.98 33.24
C GLN A 589 29.55 -17.01 33.78
N ALA A 590 30.52 -16.60 32.95
CA ALA A 590 31.89 -16.28 33.36
C ALA A 590 32.11 -14.76 33.44
N PRO A 591 32.97 -14.25 34.34
CA PRO A 591 33.01 -12.83 34.70
C PRO A 591 33.86 -11.99 33.73
N VAL A 592 33.35 -10.80 33.40
CA VAL A 592 34.04 -9.78 32.60
C VAL A 592 35.12 -9.10 33.44
N LYS A 593 36.36 -9.10 32.93
CA LYS A 593 37.51 -8.35 33.49
C LYS A 593 37.42 -6.88 33.08
N VAL A 594 37.47 -5.98 34.07
CA VAL A 594 37.55 -4.53 33.90
C VAL A 594 38.99 -4.13 33.53
N VAL A 595 39.16 -3.41 32.41
CA VAL A 595 40.39 -2.67 32.09
C VAL A 595 40.05 -1.18 32.00
N LYS A 596 40.83 -0.36 32.71
CA LYS A 596 40.67 1.08 32.89
C LYS A 596 41.15 1.90 31.68
N GLU A 597 40.34 2.92 31.40
CA GLU A 597 40.64 4.28 30.92
C GLU A 597 41.39 4.50 29.60
N ARG A 598 40.65 5.01 28.60
CA ARG A 598 41.07 6.13 27.74
C ARG A 598 39.84 6.93 27.30
N ASN A 599 39.89 8.24 27.53
CA ASN A 599 38.83 9.21 27.25
C ASN A 599 38.31 9.11 25.80
N PHE A 600 37.04 8.72 25.65
CA PHE A 600 36.25 8.92 24.44
C PHE A 600 35.02 9.76 24.80
N PHE A 601 34.81 10.84 24.06
CA PHE A 601 33.54 11.55 24.04
C PHE A 601 32.44 10.56 23.64
N ILE A 602 31.52 10.28 24.56
CA ILE A 602 30.31 9.51 24.26
C ILE A 602 29.35 10.47 23.56
N LEU A 603 29.30 10.40 22.23
CA LEU A 603 28.19 10.93 21.46
C LEU A 603 27.05 9.91 21.56
N PHE A 604 26.06 10.18 22.41
CA PHE A 604 24.78 9.46 22.36
C PHE A 604 24.08 9.82 21.05
N ILE A 605 24.25 9.00 20.01
CA ILE A 605 23.36 9.02 18.85
C ILE A 605 22.18 8.11 19.21
N ALA A 606 21.10 8.70 19.71
CA ALA A 606 19.81 8.02 19.81
C ALA A 606 19.27 7.83 18.38
N TYR A 607 19.19 6.58 17.93
CA TYR A 607 18.50 6.23 16.68
C TYR A 607 16.99 6.40 16.91
N VAL A 608 16.42 7.47 16.35
CA VAL A 608 14.98 7.72 16.33
C VAL A 608 14.41 7.11 15.05
N GLY A 609 14.05 5.82 15.11
CA GLY A 609 13.43 5.11 13.98
C GLY A 609 11.94 5.47 13.86
N CYS A 610 11.54 6.14 12.78
CA CYS A 610 10.19 6.71 12.62
C CYS A 610 9.12 5.64 12.31
N LYS A 611 8.57 4.95 13.34
CA LYS A 611 7.60 3.83 13.24
C LYS A 611 6.25 4.30 12.67
N ALA A 612 5.64 3.47 11.82
CA ALA A 612 4.22 3.64 11.49
C ALA A 612 3.40 3.43 12.77
N ILE A 613 2.42 4.31 12.99
CA ILE A 613 1.58 4.26 14.18
C ILE A 613 0.55 3.14 14.00
N ASN A 614 0.46 2.24 14.97
CA ASN A 614 -0.49 1.13 14.96
C ASN A 614 -1.28 1.09 16.28
N LEU A 615 -2.44 0.43 16.27
CA LEU A 615 -3.23 0.15 17.46
C LEU A 615 -3.12 -1.34 17.82
N LYS A 616 -2.98 -1.62 19.10
CA LYS A 616 -2.95 -2.98 19.63
C LYS A 616 -3.95 -3.10 20.78
N LYS A 617 -4.89 -4.02 20.70
CA LYS A 617 -5.81 -4.31 21.81
C LYS A 617 -5.05 -4.76 23.06
N ILE A 618 -5.39 -4.15 24.19
CA ILE A 618 -4.99 -4.60 25.53
C ILE A 618 -6.13 -5.44 26.13
N SER A 619 -7.31 -4.83 26.25
CA SER A 619 -8.47 -5.44 26.90
C SER A 619 -9.77 -4.87 26.34
N THR A 620 -10.86 -5.58 26.59
CA THR A 620 -12.22 -5.12 26.33
C THR A 620 -13.10 -5.47 27.51
N LEU A 621 -13.83 -4.48 28.02
CA LEU A 621 -14.83 -4.62 29.04
C LEU A 621 -16.21 -4.52 28.40
N TYR A 622 -17.11 -5.45 28.71
CA TYR A 622 -18.51 -5.32 28.33
C TYR A 622 -19.25 -4.54 29.41
N VAL A 623 -19.99 -3.53 29.01
CA VAL A 623 -20.78 -2.68 29.91
C VAL A 623 -22.21 -3.23 29.98
N PRO A 624 -22.71 -3.61 31.17
CA PRO A 624 -24.04 -4.17 31.31
C PRO A 624 -25.11 -3.20 30.81
N SER A 625 -26.06 -3.70 30.02
CA SER A 625 -27.28 -2.99 29.62
C SER A 625 -28.26 -2.83 30.77
N SER A 626 -28.32 -3.79 31.69
CA SER A 626 -29.15 -3.73 32.90
C SER A 626 -28.61 -4.70 33.96
N TYR A 627 -29.29 -4.80 35.09
CA TYR A 627 -29.02 -5.78 36.14
C TYR A 627 -30.32 -6.52 36.48
N SER A 628 -30.23 -7.81 36.76
CA SER A 628 -31.38 -8.56 37.30
C SER A 628 -31.73 -8.09 38.72
N ASP A 629 -32.90 -8.52 39.22
CA ASP A 629 -33.32 -8.30 40.62
C ASP A 629 -32.30 -8.84 41.65
N THR A 630 -31.47 -9.81 41.25
CA THR A 630 -30.40 -10.39 42.08
C THR A 630 -29.05 -9.67 41.93
N GLY A 631 -29.00 -8.58 41.14
CA GLY A 631 -27.78 -7.82 40.87
C GLY A 631 -26.85 -8.42 39.82
N THR A 632 -27.30 -9.41 39.04
CA THR A 632 -26.49 -10.04 37.98
C THR A 632 -26.46 -9.13 36.75
N PRO A 633 -25.28 -8.81 36.18
CA PRO A 633 -25.20 -7.96 34.99
C PRO A 633 -25.80 -8.66 33.76
N LEU A 634 -26.60 -7.93 33.00
CA LEU A 634 -27.23 -8.38 31.75
C LEU A 634 -26.68 -7.57 30.58
N PHE A 635 -26.37 -8.26 29.48
CA PHE A 635 -25.74 -7.68 28.30
C PHE A 635 -26.61 -7.92 27.08
N SER A 636 -26.79 -6.89 26.27
CA SER A 636 -27.48 -6.99 24.99
C SER A 636 -26.77 -6.11 23.98
N PRO A 637 -26.54 -6.58 22.74
CA PRO A 637 -26.13 -5.69 21.67
C PRO A 637 -27.26 -4.69 21.39
N LYS A 638 -26.93 -3.53 20.83
CA LYS A 638 -27.85 -2.41 20.52
C LYS A 638 -28.57 -1.81 21.71
N ALA A 639 -28.13 -2.12 22.93
CA ALA A 639 -28.69 -1.53 24.15
C ALA A 639 -28.13 -0.13 24.44
N LYS A 640 -27.12 0.33 23.68
CA LYS A 640 -26.49 1.64 23.89
C LYS A 640 -25.92 1.79 25.30
N SER A 641 -25.22 0.76 25.78
CA SER A 641 -24.71 0.72 27.17
C SER A 641 -23.37 1.42 27.36
N SER A 642 -22.72 1.84 26.28
CA SER A 642 -21.47 2.59 26.26
C SER A 642 -21.48 3.55 25.08
N GLU A 643 -22.08 4.72 25.25
CA GLU A 643 -22.19 5.75 24.21
C GLU A 643 -20.97 6.69 24.26
N GLN A 644 -20.84 7.52 25.31
CA GLN A 644 -19.74 8.46 25.47
C GLN A 644 -18.88 8.15 26.70
N LEU A 645 -17.63 8.62 26.71
CA LEU A 645 -16.70 8.40 27.82
C LEU A 645 -15.86 9.62 28.23
N ALA A 646 -15.54 9.68 29.53
CA ALA A 646 -14.60 10.64 30.09
C ALA A 646 -13.49 9.94 30.87
N TYR A 647 -12.32 10.58 30.96
CA TYR A 647 -11.17 10.04 31.68
C TYR A 647 -10.67 10.98 32.78
N ASP A 648 -10.61 10.48 34.01
CA ASP A 648 -9.95 11.15 35.13
C ASP A 648 -8.46 10.75 35.18
N THR A 649 -7.62 11.69 34.77
CA THR A 649 -6.16 11.51 34.71
C THR A 649 -5.51 11.33 36.08
N GLN A 650 -6.16 11.69 37.19
CA GLN A 650 -5.60 11.55 38.54
C GLN A 650 -5.91 10.17 39.12
N SER A 651 -7.18 9.78 39.13
CA SER A 651 -7.64 8.51 39.72
C SER A 651 -7.51 7.31 38.77
N LYS A 652 -7.32 7.59 37.47
CA LYS A 652 -7.33 6.60 36.38
C LYS A 652 -8.68 5.90 36.24
N PHE A 653 -9.77 6.60 36.55
CA PHE A 653 -11.13 6.13 36.33
C PHE A 653 -11.65 6.61 34.97
N VAL A 654 -12.40 5.74 34.29
CA VAL A 654 -13.17 6.06 33.10
C VAL A 654 -14.63 6.14 33.49
N TYR A 655 -15.28 7.24 33.14
CA TYR A 655 -16.72 7.40 33.27
C TYR A 655 -17.35 7.04 31.92
N VAL A 656 -18.36 6.17 31.92
CA VAL A 656 -19.04 5.75 30.68
C VAL A 656 -20.54 5.88 30.88
N VAL A 657 -21.22 6.55 29.96
CA VAL A 657 -22.67 6.72 29.97
C VAL A 657 -23.35 5.83 28.93
N GLY A 658 -24.61 5.51 29.19
CA GLY A 658 -25.48 4.72 28.31
C GLY A 658 -26.48 3.86 29.07
N SER A 659 -27.56 3.44 28.40
CA SER A 659 -28.68 2.66 28.96
C SER A 659 -29.15 3.19 30.33
N SER A 660 -29.44 4.49 30.43
CA SER A 660 -29.91 5.18 31.64
C SER A 660 -28.94 5.14 32.85
N LYS A 661 -27.63 4.96 32.60
CA LYS A 661 -26.61 4.83 33.65
C LYS A 661 -25.35 5.64 33.37
N LEU A 662 -24.69 6.00 34.47
CA LEU A 662 -23.28 6.35 34.52
C LEU A 662 -22.51 5.22 35.21
N ASN A 663 -21.50 4.68 34.54
CA ASN A 663 -20.59 3.67 35.07
C ASN A 663 -19.24 4.31 35.39
N VAL A 664 -18.61 3.86 36.47
CA VAL A 664 -17.23 4.21 36.82
C VAL A 664 -16.39 2.94 36.69
N ILE A 665 -15.39 3.01 35.82
CA ILE A 665 -14.53 1.89 35.46
C ILE A 665 -13.11 2.21 35.94
N ASP A 666 -12.56 1.33 36.76
CA ASP A 666 -11.15 1.38 37.14
C ASP A 666 -10.27 0.79 36.04
N ILE A 667 -9.33 1.57 35.53
CA ILE A 667 -8.34 1.11 34.54
C ILE A 667 -6.91 1.18 35.06
N ASN A 668 -6.68 1.28 36.39
CA ASN A 668 -5.34 1.23 36.96
C ASN A 668 -4.57 -0.03 36.53
N ASP A 669 -5.29 -1.15 36.36
CA ASP A 669 -4.84 -2.30 35.58
C ASP A 669 -5.56 -2.32 34.22
N VAL A 670 -4.87 -1.85 33.19
CA VAL A 670 -5.40 -1.76 31.82
C VAL A 670 -5.66 -3.12 31.18
N GLU A 671 -5.09 -4.21 31.69
CA GLU A 671 -5.36 -5.57 31.20
C GLU A 671 -6.65 -6.12 31.78
N ASN A 672 -7.07 -5.63 32.96
CA ASN A 672 -8.23 -6.13 33.70
C ASN A 672 -9.14 -4.99 34.20
N PRO A 673 -9.68 -4.13 33.32
CA PRO A 673 -10.56 -3.03 33.73
C PRO A 673 -11.81 -3.53 34.46
N GLN A 674 -12.27 -2.81 35.50
CA GLN A 674 -13.39 -3.24 36.34
C GLN A 674 -14.43 -2.15 36.53
N ILE A 675 -15.72 -2.48 36.38
CA ILE A 675 -16.80 -1.60 36.84
C ILE A 675 -16.82 -1.62 38.36
N ILE A 676 -16.48 -0.49 38.98
CA ILE A 676 -16.40 -0.36 40.45
C ILE A 676 -17.61 0.36 41.05
N TYR A 677 -18.37 1.08 40.22
CA TYR A 677 -19.58 1.78 40.60
C TYR A 677 -20.48 2.01 39.39
N HIS A 678 -21.79 2.08 39.61
CA HIS A 678 -22.76 2.57 38.65
C HIS A 678 -23.81 3.42 39.35
N LYS A 679 -24.38 4.38 38.63
CA LYS A 679 -25.45 5.24 39.08
C LYS A 679 -26.57 5.24 38.04
N MET A 680 -27.79 4.90 38.47
CA MET A 680 -28.99 5.03 37.65
C MET A 680 -29.39 6.50 37.55
N MET A 681 -29.79 6.94 36.36
CA MET A 681 -30.24 8.31 36.10
C MET A 681 -31.76 8.50 36.17
N GLY A 682 -32.51 7.42 36.41
CA GLY A 682 -33.96 7.46 36.58
C GLY A 682 -34.68 7.59 35.24
N ASP A 683 -35.61 8.55 35.13
CA ASP A 683 -36.38 8.84 33.91
C ASP A 683 -35.59 9.61 32.84
N PHE A 684 -34.25 9.65 32.98
CA PHE A 684 -33.36 10.36 32.08
C PHE A 684 -32.34 9.39 31.48
N ASP A 685 -32.05 9.58 30.19
CA ASP A 685 -30.97 8.89 29.50
C ASP A 685 -29.73 9.80 29.43
N PRO A 686 -28.58 9.37 29.97
CA PRO A 686 -27.36 10.13 29.86
C PRO A 686 -26.76 9.99 28.47
N THR A 687 -26.52 11.11 27.81
CA THR A 687 -26.07 11.20 26.41
C THR A 687 -24.56 11.42 26.31
N ASP A 688 -24.00 12.27 27.15
CA ASP A 688 -22.56 12.56 27.19
C ASP A 688 -22.03 12.74 28.63
N VAL A 689 -20.71 12.56 28.79
CA VAL A 689 -19.99 12.74 30.04
C VAL A 689 -18.63 13.36 29.79
N GLU A 690 -18.29 14.39 30.57
CA GLU A 690 -16.95 14.97 30.57
C GLU A 690 -16.40 15.20 31.99
N PHE A 691 -15.08 15.16 32.12
CA PHE A 691 -14.38 15.33 33.39
C PHE A 691 -13.53 16.60 33.39
N CYS A 692 -13.73 17.48 34.39
CA CYS A 692 -12.91 18.69 34.53
C CYS A 692 -12.71 19.07 36.00
N GLY A 693 -11.45 19.27 36.39
CA GLY A 693 -11.08 19.60 37.77
C GLY A 693 -11.38 18.45 38.73
N ASP A 694 -12.35 18.66 39.63
CA ASP A 694 -12.84 17.65 40.59
C ASP A 694 -14.29 17.23 40.29
N HIS A 695 -14.78 17.49 39.08
CA HIS A 695 -16.19 17.34 38.72
C HIS A 695 -16.39 16.49 37.47
N VAL A 696 -17.52 15.79 37.45
CA VAL A 696 -18.02 15.02 36.31
C VAL A 696 -19.32 15.66 35.83
N PHE A 697 -19.33 16.13 34.59
CA PHE A 697 -20.48 16.73 33.93
C PHE A 697 -21.18 15.65 33.11
N VAL A 698 -22.50 15.55 33.25
CA VAL A 698 -23.30 14.56 32.51
C VAL A 698 -24.50 15.26 31.91
N THR A 699 -24.70 15.15 30.60
CA THR A 699 -25.93 15.56 29.91
C THR A 699 -26.96 14.46 30.02
N LEU A 700 -28.22 14.85 30.16
CA LEU A 700 -29.36 13.98 30.38
C LEU A 700 -30.52 14.38 29.46
N ASP A 701 -30.94 13.50 28.56
CA ASP A 701 -32.22 13.62 27.84
C ASP A 701 -33.38 13.27 28.78
N ASP A 702 -34.48 14.03 28.68
CA ASP A 702 -35.72 13.77 29.40
C ASP A 702 -36.58 12.81 28.57
N ASN A 703 -36.64 11.54 28.96
CA ASN A 703 -37.31 10.48 28.19
C ASN A 703 -38.83 10.67 28.04
N GLN A 704 -39.44 11.61 28.77
CA GLN A 704 -40.88 11.88 28.71
C GLN A 704 -41.21 13.14 27.93
N GLU A 705 -40.60 14.26 28.31
CA GLU A 705 -40.95 15.57 27.76
C GLU A 705 -40.00 16.00 26.63
N ARG A 706 -38.76 15.49 26.61
CA ARG A 706 -37.63 15.80 25.69
C ARG A 706 -37.22 17.28 25.57
N GLU A 707 -38.02 18.22 26.08
CA GLU A 707 -37.74 19.66 26.10
C GLU A 707 -36.97 20.13 27.34
N ARG A 708 -36.88 19.28 28.38
CA ARG A 708 -36.36 19.63 29.71
C ARG A 708 -35.12 18.82 30.10
N GLY A 709 -34.29 18.53 29.12
CA GLY A 709 -33.00 17.91 29.33
C GLY A 709 -32.10 18.74 30.26
N ARG A 710 -31.12 18.07 30.86
CA ARG A 710 -30.36 18.59 32.00
C ARG A 710 -28.87 18.40 31.83
N VAL A 711 -28.11 19.24 32.53
CA VAL A 711 -26.73 18.93 32.91
C VAL A 711 -26.67 18.72 34.40
N VAL A 712 -26.15 17.56 34.80
CA VAL A 712 -25.88 17.24 36.20
C VAL A 712 -24.37 17.23 36.41
N VAL A 713 -23.93 17.97 37.42
CA VAL A 713 -22.53 18.00 37.84
C VAL A 713 -22.41 17.19 39.12
N PHE A 714 -21.55 16.19 39.09
CA PHE A 714 -21.19 15.37 40.25
C PHE A 714 -19.81 15.74 40.76
N THR A 715 -19.55 15.48 42.04
CA THR A 715 -18.19 15.31 42.52
C THR A 715 -17.55 14.10 41.85
N LYS A 716 -16.21 14.10 41.71
CA LYS A 716 -15.48 12.89 41.30
C LYS A 716 -15.76 11.72 42.25
N PHE A 717 -15.67 10.50 41.72
CA PHE A 717 -15.95 9.28 42.48
C PHE A 717 -15.02 9.14 43.70
N ASP A 718 -15.61 8.97 44.89
CA ASP A 718 -14.88 8.65 46.12
C ASP A 718 -14.85 7.11 46.31
N PRO A 719 -13.71 6.43 46.08
CA PRO A 719 -13.63 4.97 46.20
C PRO A 719 -13.80 4.46 47.63
N LYS A 720 -13.59 5.31 48.65
CA LYS A 720 -13.79 4.92 50.06
C LYS A 720 -15.26 4.91 50.42
N LYS A 721 -16.02 5.89 49.94
CA LYS A 721 -17.46 6.00 50.19
C LYS A 721 -18.31 5.23 49.18
N LYS A 722 -17.74 4.96 48.00
CA LYS A 722 -18.45 4.46 46.81
C LYS A 722 -19.61 5.37 46.42
N THR A 723 -19.36 6.68 46.41
CA THR A 723 -20.36 7.70 46.09
C THR A 723 -19.82 8.77 45.15
N MET A 724 -20.75 9.40 44.44
CA MET A 724 -20.58 10.66 43.71
C MET A 724 -21.75 11.56 44.09
N ASP A 725 -21.45 12.68 44.72
CA ASP A 725 -22.44 13.61 45.25
C ASP A 725 -22.86 14.58 44.14
N THR A 726 -24.16 14.83 44.00
CA THR A 726 -24.64 15.84 43.05
C THR A 726 -24.31 17.24 43.58
N VAL A 727 -23.54 17.99 42.81
CA VAL A 727 -23.15 19.38 43.10
C VAL A 727 -24.14 20.35 42.47
N LEU A 728 -24.56 20.07 41.24
CA LEU A 728 -25.45 20.91 40.46
C LEU A 728 -26.35 20.06 39.57
N ASN A 729 -27.57 20.54 39.35
CA ASN A 729 -28.53 19.94 38.41
C ASN A 729 -29.29 21.09 37.74
N VAL A 730 -29.00 21.35 36.46
CA VAL A 730 -29.53 22.49 35.70
C VAL A 730 -30.35 21.97 34.53
N THR A 731 -31.57 22.47 34.35
CA THR A 731 -32.31 22.29 33.10
C THR A 731 -31.72 23.20 32.05
N VAL A 732 -31.26 22.62 30.94
CA VAL A 732 -30.54 23.35 29.88
C VAL A 732 -31.37 23.49 28.61
N GLY A 733 -32.29 22.57 28.34
CA GLY A 733 -33.16 22.68 27.17
C GLY A 733 -33.40 21.34 26.51
N PRO A 734 -33.88 21.34 25.26
CA PRO A 734 -34.24 20.12 24.57
C PRO A 734 -33.00 19.33 24.21
N LEU A 735 -33.03 18.02 24.47
CA LEU A 735 -32.08 17.03 23.95
C LEU A 735 -30.61 17.46 24.03
N PRO A 736 -30.07 17.66 25.25
CA PRO A 736 -28.65 17.93 25.40
C PRO A 736 -27.87 16.69 24.95
N ASP A 737 -27.09 16.84 23.90
CA ASP A 737 -26.38 15.74 23.27
C ASP A 737 -24.96 15.66 23.84
N MET A 738 -24.13 16.67 23.53
CA MET A 738 -22.77 16.78 24.05
C MET A 738 -22.59 17.87 25.14
N VAL A 739 -21.64 17.68 26.05
CA VAL A 739 -21.12 18.67 26.99
C VAL A 739 -19.61 18.81 26.89
N GLN A 740 -19.12 20.04 26.67
CA GLN A 740 -17.69 20.31 26.57
C GLN A 740 -17.27 21.42 27.56
N PRO A 741 -16.58 21.08 28.66
CA PRO A 741 -15.97 22.08 29.54
C PRO A 741 -14.71 22.69 28.89
N SER A 742 -14.47 23.97 29.17
CA SER A 742 -13.21 24.66 28.90
C SER A 742 -12.10 24.11 29.78
N SER A 743 -10.86 24.35 29.38
CA SER A 743 -9.65 23.88 30.06
C SER A 743 -9.54 24.35 31.51
N ASP A 744 -10.14 25.49 31.86
CA ASP A 744 -10.22 26.03 33.21
C ASP A 744 -11.49 25.62 33.99
N CYS A 745 -12.35 24.79 33.39
CA CYS A 745 -13.63 24.30 33.90
C CYS A 745 -14.67 25.41 34.21
N ARG A 746 -14.43 26.67 33.81
CA ARG A 746 -15.31 27.79 34.15
C ARG A 746 -16.39 28.03 33.11
N THR A 747 -16.17 27.60 31.88
CA THR A 747 -17.15 27.71 30.81
C THR A 747 -17.45 26.30 30.31
N VAL A 748 -18.72 25.95 30.27
CA VAL A 748 -19.18 24.65 29.79
C VAL A 748 -20.19 24.90 28.69
N LEU A 749 -19.90 24.36 27.51
CA LEU A 749 -20.83 24.39 26.39
C LEU A 749 -21.65 23.10 26.35
N ILE A 750 -22.90 23.22 25.96
CA ILE A 750 -23.83 22.10 25.80
C ILE A 750 -24.42 22.19 24.39
N ALA A 751 -24.32 21.14 23.60
CA ALA A 751 -25.04 21.04 22.34
C ALA A 751 -26.47 20.61 22.66
N LEU A 752 -27.45 21.38 22.21
CA LEU A 752 -28.87 21.09 22.39
C LEU A 752 -29.40 20.72 21.01
N GLU A 753 -29.45 19.43 20.70
CA GLU A 753 -29.83 18.88 19.40
C GLU A 753 -31.21 19.41 19.00
N GLY A 754 -32.18 19.38 19.93
CA GLY A 754 -33.52 19.85 19.62
C GLY A 754 -34.25 19.00 18.59
N LYS A 755 -33.79 17.76 18.34
CA LYS A 755 -34.44 16.84 17.40
C LYS A 755 -35.92 16.64 17.69
N ALA A 756 -36.69 16.63 16.61
CA ALA A 756 -38.12 16.48 16.70
C ALA A 756 -38.54 15.16 17.35
N PHE A 757 -39.67 15.17 18.05
CA PHE A 757 -40.22 14.00 18.72
C PHE A 757 -41.75 13.98 18.68
N ALA A 758 -42.33 12.82 19.00
CA ALA A 758 -43.78 12.68 19.08
C ALA A 758 -44.32 13.03 20.46
N ARG A 759 -45.27 13.97 20.53
CA ARG A 759 -46.08 14.20 21.73
C ARG A 759 -47.54 13.94 21.41
N ASN A 760 -48.14 12.93 22.05
CA ASN A 760 -49.51 12.50 21.76
C ASN A 760 -49.75 12.15 20.26
N GLY A 761 -48.69 11.77 19.55
CA GLY A 761 -48.72 11.46 18.12
C GLY A 761 -48.48 12.66 17.19
N GLU A 762 -48.42 13.88 17.70
CA GLU A 762 -48.08 15.09 16.93
C GLU A 762 -46.57 15.35 16.96
N LEU A 763 -46.02 15.91 15.87
CA LEU A 763 -44.62 16.33 15.82
C LEU A 763 -44.43 17.57 16.69
N VAL A 764 -43.48 17.50 17.60
CA VAL A 764 -42.93 18.64 18.31
C VAL A 764 -41.48 18.76 17.89
N ASP A 765 -41.16 19.84 17.20
CA ASP A 765 -39.80 20.16 16.74
C ASP A 765 -39.29 21.37 17.53
N PRO A 766 -38.68 21.15 18.72
CA PRO A 766 -38.17 22.25 19.53
C PRO A 766 -36.99 22.92 18.83
N GLU A 767 -36.72 24.18 19.15
CA GLU A 767 -35.50 24.81 18.61
C GLU A 767 -34.26 24.09 19.16
N GLY A 768 -33.24 23.87 18.33
CA GLY A 768 -31.90 23.49 18.80
C GLY A 768 -31.17 24.67 19.46
N GLY A 769 -29.92 24.50 19.86
CA GLY A 769 -29.11 25.61 20.38
C GLY A 769 -27.80 25.21 21.05
N VAL A 770 -27.15 26.20 21.64
CA VAL A 770 -25.93 25.98 22.43
C VAL A 770 -26.15 26.52 23.84
N GLY A 771 -26.10 25.65 24.84
CA GLY A 771 -26.07 26.04 26.24
C GLY A 771 -24.70 26.59 26.62
N LEU A 772 -24.67 27.68 27.38
CA LEU A 772 -23.48 28.30 27.94
C LEU A 772 -23.63 28.36 29.45
N LEU A 773 -22.99 27.43 30.14
CA LEU A 773 -22.94 27.36 31.59
C LEU A 773 -21.60 27.93 32.07
N LYS A 774 -21.64 28.98 32.90
CA LYS A 774 -20.45 29.67 33.40
C LYS A 774 -20.39 29.66 34.92
N PHE A 775 -19.17 29.52 35.46
CA PHE A 775 -18.87 29.57 36.89
C PHE A 775 -17.94 30.74 37.19
N HIS A 776 -18.18 31.48 38.28
CA HIS A 776 -17.39 32.67 38.60
C HIS A 776 -15.99 32.32 39.14
N ASP A 777 -15.85 31.16 39.77
CA ASP A 777 -14.60 30.57 40.20
C ASP A 777 -14.64 29.03 40.12
N LEU A 778 -13.60 28.34 40.59
CA LEU A 778 -13.49 26.88 40.55
C LEU A 778 -14.36 26.17 41.59
N SER A 779 -14.98 26.90 42.52
CA SER A 779 -15.92 26.34 43.50
C SER A 779 -17.30 26.20 42.86
N ILE A 780 -17.42 25.20 41.99
CA ILE A 780 -18.69 24.83 41.35
C ILE A 780 -19.71 24.48 42.43
N SER A 781 -20.84 25.19 42.43
CA SER A 781 -21.95 24.96 43.37
C SER A 781 -23.24 25.57 42.81
N ALA A 782 -24.37 25.15 43.39
CA ALA A 782 -25.68 25.72 43.06
C ALA A 782 -25.81 27.24 43.30
N ALA A 783 -24.91 27.85 44.08
CA ALA A 783 -24.91 29.28 44.36
C ALA A 783 -24.01 30.10 43.41
N ASN A 784 -23.26 29.44 42.52
CA ASN A 784 -22.12 30.04 41.83
C ASN A 784 -22.07 29.73 40.32
N TYR A 785 -23.21 29.83 39.63
CA TYR A 785 -23.26 29.62 38.19
C TYR A 785 -24.23 30.60 37.50
N SER A 786 -24.01 30.79 36.20
CA SER A 786 -24.97 31.40 35.29
C SER A 786 -25.17 30.51 34.08
N TYR A 787 -26.41 30.38 33.62
CA TYR A 787 -26.73 29.64 32.41
C TYR A 787 -27.38 30.57 31.38
N LYS A 788 -26.93 30.47 30.12
CA LYS A 788 -27.51 31.17 28.98
C LYS A 788 -27.67 30.19 27.83
N ARG A 789 -28.83 30.17 27.20
CA ARG A 789 -29.04 29.45 25.94
C ARG A 789 -28.80 30.38 24.76
N LEU A 790 -27.96 29.96 23.83
CA LEU A 790 -27.73 30.63 22.56
C LEU A 790 -28.62 29.99 21.50
N ASP A 791 -29.43 30.81 20.83
CA ASP A 791 -30.43 30.38 19.86
C ASP A 791 -30.03 30.70 18.42
N PHE A 792 -30.74 30.10 17.46
CA PHE A 792 -30.51 30.29 16.02
C PHE A 792 -31.56 31.19 15.38
N THR A 793 -32.52 31.73 16.16
CA THR A 793 -33.67 32.49 15.64
C THR A 793 -33.29 33.61 14.68
N ARG A 794 -32.16 34.28 14.93
CA ARG A 794 -31.63 35.37 14.09
C ARG A 794 -31.27 34.96 12.66
N TYR A 795 -31.19 33.66 12.39
CA TYR A 795 -30.90 33.11 11.06
C TYR A 795 -32.14 32.67 10.29
N ASN A 796 -33.34 32.70 10.90
CA ASN A 796 -34.59 32.34 10.23
C ASN A 796 -34.81 33.11 8.93
N ASP A 797 -34.60 34.42 8.95
CA ASP A 797 -34.74 35.28 7.76
C ASP A 797 -33.51 35.29 6.85
N ARG A 798 -32.45 34.52 7.19
CA ARG A 798 -31.18 34.45 6.45
C ARG A 798 -30.99 33.18 5.64
N TRP A 799 -31.94 32.25 5.71
CA TRP A 799 -31.91 30.97 4.99
C TRP A 799 -31.50 31.12 3.51
N ASN A 800 -32.11 32.05 2.77
CA ASN A 800 -31.82 32.28 1.34
C ASN A 800 -30.35 32.62 1.03
N SER A 801 -29.61 33.15 2.01
CA SER A 801 -28.18 33.41 1.86
C SER A 801 -27.34 32.19 2.26
N LEU A 802 -27.73 31.49 3.33
CA LEU A 802 -27.03 30.33 3.85
C LEU A 802 -27.13 29.11 2.91
N SER A 803 -28.27 28.94 2.25
CA SER A 803 -28.46 27.87 1.27
C SER A 803 -27.49 27.97 0.09
N LYS A 804 -27.10 29.19 -0.30
CA LYS A 804 -26.10 29.44 -1.36
C LYS A 804 -24.69 29.02 -0.97
N THR A 805 -24.41 28.90 0.33
CA THR A 805 -23.12 28.43 0.86
C THR A 805 -23.13 26.94 1.18
N GLY A 806 -24.20 26.21 0.85
CA GLY A 806 -24.30 24.76 1.04
C GLY A 806 -24.93 24.31 2.37
N VAL A 807 -25.44 25.24 3.19
CA VAL A 807 -26.21 24.90 4.39
C VAL A 807 -27.57 24.33 3.98
N ARG A 808 -28.06 23.31 4.68
CA ARG A 808 -29.31 22.63 4.36
C ARG A 808 -30.42 22.98 5.36
N PHE A 809 -31.63 23.10 4.84
CA PHE A 809 -32.88 23.23 5.60
C PHE A 809 -33.79 22.14 5.07
N ILE A 810 -34.01 21.10 5.87
CA ILE A 810 -34.53 19.80 5.42
C ILE A 810 -36.04 19.77 5.61
N TYR A 811 -36.53 19.96 6.84
CA TYR A 811 -37.97 19.91 7.10
C TYR A 811 -38.61 21.30 7.12
N LYS A 812 -39.41 21.62 6.11
CA LYS A 812 -40.05 22.95 5.92
C LYS A 812 -41.58 22.94 6.05
N GLU A 813 -42.18 21.77 6.27
CA GLU A 813 -43.63 21.66 6.41
C GLU A 813 -44.11 22.21 7.77
N GLN A 814 -45.43 22.32 7.94
CA GLN A 814 -46.07 22.77 9.18
C GLN A 814 -45.55 24.11 9.76
N ASN A 815 -45.06 25.01 8.89
CA ASN A 815 -44.41 26.26 9.26
C ASN A 815 -43.16 26.07 10.14
N ASN A 816 -42.45 24.95 9.99
CA ASN A 816 -41.19 24.73 10.67
C ASN A 816 -40.18 25.83 10.29
N LYS A 817 -39.46 26.35 11.28
CA LYS A 817 -38.48 27.43 11.08
C LYS A 817 -37.10 26.83 10.87
N PHE A 818 -36.24 27.58 10.19
CA PHE A 818 -34.85 27.16 9.98
C PHE A 818 -34.12 26.91 11.31
N SER A 819 -34.39 27.71 12.34
CA SER A 819 -33.82 27.53 13.68
C SER A 819 -34.27 26.26 14.38
N GLN A 820 -35.46 25.73 14.05
CA GLN A 820 -35.95 24.45 14.57
C GLN A 820 -35.26 23.28 13.85
N ASP A 821 -35.02 23.42 12.55
CA ASP A 821 -34.35 22.37 11.76
C ASP A 821 -32.84 22.25 12.03
N LEU A 822 -32.22 23.17 12.77
CA LEU A 822 -30.79 23.09 13.11
C LEU A 822 -30.60 22.22 14.35
N GLU A 823 -29.85 21.13 14.20
CA GLU A 823 -29.61 20.13 15.24
C GLU A 823 -28.11 20.11 15.63
N PRO A 824 -27.70 20.84 16.68
CA PRO A 824 -26.35 20.79 17.25
C PRO A 824 -26.02 19.47 17.96
N GLU A 825 -24.88 18.87 17.63
CA GLU A 825 -24.46 17.58 18.20
C GLU A 825 -23.09 17.69 18.87
N TYR A 826 -22.02 17.86 18.10
CA TYR A 826 -20.65 17.96 18.66
C TYR A 826 -20.09 19.39 18.76
N ILE A 827 -19.20 19.59 19.73
CA ILE A 827 -18.56 20.86 20.09
C ILE A 827 -17.03 20.70 20.10
N SER A 828 -16.33 21.69 19.54
CA SER A 828 -14.88 21.83 19.76
C SER A 828 -14.48 23.30 19.98
N PHE A 829 -13.72 23.58 21.04
CA PHE A 829 -13.20 24.92 21.33
C PHE A 829 -12.01 25.29 20.44
N SER A 830 -11.90 26.57 20.08
CA SER A 830 -10.62 27.13 19.60
C SER A 830 -9.53 26.96 20.66
N LYS A 831 -8.24 26.94 20.28
CA LYS A 831 -7.16 26.72 21.25
C LYS A 831 -7.03 27.82 22.30
N ASP A 832 -7.49 29.03 22.00
CA ASP A 832 -7.55 30.14 22.95
C ASP A 832 -8.87 30.22 23.73
N GLU A 833 -9.79 29.29 23.48
CA GLU A 833 -11.12 29.18 24.08
C GLU A 833 -11.93 30.49 24.01
N ARG A 834 -11.73 31.27 22.95
CA ARG A 834 -12.55 32.45 22.63
C ARG A 834 -13.68 32.15 21.66
N LYS A 835 -13.56 31.06 20.91
CA LYS A 835 -14.60 30.55 20.01
C LYS A 835 -14.87 29.08 20.27
N ALA A 836 -16.02 28.62 19.82
CA ALA A 836 -16.31 27.21 19.66
C ALA A 836 -16.96 26.94 18.30
N TYR A 837 -16.74 25.75 17.78
CA TYR A 837 -17.27 25.24 16.52
C TYR A 837 -18.23 24.11 16.83
N ILE A 838 -19.41 24.14 16.23
CA ILE A 838 -20.53 23.25 16.56
C ILE A 838 -20.95 22.52 15.29
N CYS A 839 -20.94 21.19 15.30
CA CYS A 839 -21.48 20.38 14.20
C CYS A 839 -22.99 20.56 14.10
N LEU A 840 -23.48 20.62 12.86
CA LEU A 840 -24.89 20.57 12.50
C LEU A 840 -24.99 19.49 11.40
N GLN A 841 -24.96 18.22 11.81
CA GLN A 841 -24.68 17.08 10.94
C GLN A 841 -25.68 17.01 9.77
N GLU A 842 -26.98 16.93 10.07
CA GLU A 842 -28.08 16.87 9.09
C GLU A 842 -28.00 18.05 8.14
N ASN A 843 -27.74 19.25 8.68
CA ASN A 843 -27.69 20.50 7.93
C ASN A 843 -26.41 20.66 7.09
N ASN A 844 -25.46 19.71 7.16
CA ASN A 844 -24.17 19.73 6.47
C ASN A 844 -23.40 21.03 6.71
N ALA A 845 -23.35 21.47 7.97
CA ALA A 845 -22.86 22.78 8.35
C ALA A 845 -22.11 22.80 9.69
N ILE A 846 -21.37 23.88 9.93
CA ILE A 846 -20.71 24.18 11.21
C ILE A 846 -21.15 25.57 11.67
N ALA A 847 -21.62 25.68 12.91
CA ALA A 847 -21.88 26.97 13.56
C ALA A 847 -20.66 27.44 14.37
N VAL A 848 -20.48 28.76 14.46
CA VAL A 848 -19.39 29.39 15.22
C VAL A 848 -19.96 30.16 16.38
N VAL A 849 -19.57 29.83 17.61
CA VAL A 849 -19.88 30.59 18.82
C VAL A 849 -18.70 31.48 19.18
N ASP A 850 -18.96 32.75 19.45
CA ASP A 850 -17.98 33.67 20.05
C ASP A 850 -18.29 33.81 21.54
N LEU A 851 -17.33 33.46 22.39
CA LEU A 851 -17.50 33.36 23.84
C LEU A 851 -17.31 34.69 24.56
N GLY A 852 -16.73 35.69 23.88
CA GLY A 852 -16.62 37.05 24.40
C GLY A 852 -17.92 37.84 24.24
N THR A 853 -18.60 37.66 23.11
CA THR A 853 -19.93 38.23 22.85
C THR A 853 -21.07 37.32 23.31
N GLU A 854 -20.77 36.06 23.62
CA GLU A 854 -21.71 35.01 23.99
C GLU A 854 -22.85 34.87 22.98
N ASN A 855 -22.50 34.75 21.70
CA ASN A 855 -23.46 34.61 20.60
C ASN A 855 -22.93 33.61 19.58
N ILE A 856 -23.84 32.91 18.93
CA ILE A 856 -23.56 32.26 17.64
C ILE A 856 -23.28 33.40 16.66
N THR A 857 -22.20 33.36 15.89
CA THR A 857 -21.74 34.46 15.00
C THR A 857 -21.86 34.12 13.53
N ALA A 858 -21.72 32.84 13.16
CA ALA A 858 -21.86 32.36 11.79
C ALA A 858 -22.40 30.92 11.72
N ILE A 859 -22.90 30.54 10.54
CA ILE A 859 -23.18 29.18 10.12
C ILE A 859 -22.55 29.02 8.74
N HIS A 860 -21.69 28.01 8.57
CA HIS A 860 -20.96 27.75 7.34
C HIS A 860 -21.38 26.40 6.76
N GLY A 861 -21.80 26.38 5.50
CA GLY A 861 -22.05 25.13 4.79
C GLY A 861 -20.74 24.49 4.31
N LEU A 862 -20.71 23.16 4.28
CA LEU A 862 -19.49 22.40 3.96
C LEU A 862 -19.36 22.07 2.46
N GLY A 863 -20.37 22.39 1.66
CA GLY A 863 -20.41 21.99 0.25
C GLY A 863 -20.61 20.48 0.09
N PHE A 864 -20.18 19.94 -1.04
CA PHE A 864 -20.44 18.53 -1.41
C PHE A 864 -19.24 17.90 -2.09
N LYS A 865 -18.92 16.66 -1.73
CA LYS A 865 -17.89 15.84 -2.38
C LYS A 865 -18.40 15.35 -3.73
N ASN A 866 -17.59 15.46 -4.78
CA ASN A 866 -17.93 14.91 -6.10
C ASN A 866 -17.27 13.54 -6.28
N TRP A 867 -18.08 12.46 -6.27
CA TRP A 867 -17.58 11.09 -6.38
C TRP A 867 -17.13 10.70 -7.79
N ARG A 868 -17.18 11.60 -8.77
CA ARG A 868 -16.54 11.41 -10.09
C ARG A 868 -15.02 11.60 -10.04
N ASN A 869 -14.54 12.41 -9.09
CA ASN A 869 -13.12 12.71 -8.89
C ASN A 869 -12.48 11.82 -7.81
N SER A 870 -13.29 10.95 -7.21
CA SER A 870 -12.90 9.93 -6.24
C SER A 870 -13.68 8.66 -6.59
N LYS A 871 -13.96 7.78 -5.64
CA LYS A 871 -14.63 6.51 -5.86
C LYS A 871 -15.49 6.13 -4.65
N LEU A 872 -16.57 5.40 -4.88
CA LEU A 872 -17.29 4.73 -3.79
C LEU A 872 -17.82 3.39 -4.29
N ASP A 873 -18.13 2.51 -3.35
CA ASP A 873 -19.05 1.42 -3.58
C ASP A 873 -20.49 1.87 -3.25
N ALA A 874 -21.38 1.85 -4.25
CA ALA A 874 -22.72 2.44 -4.15
C ALA A 874 -23.86 1.41 -4.07
N SER A 875 -23.58 0.11 -4.12
CA SER A 875 -24.62 -0.91 -4.25
C SER A 875 -24.29 -2.18 -3.50
N ASP A 876 -25.26 -2.70 -2.74
CA ASP A 876 -25.20 -4.02 -2.08
C ASP A 876 -25.70 -5.17 -2.99
N LYS A 877 -25.86 -4.93 -4.30
CA LYS A 877 -26.54 -5.82 -5.27
C LYS A 877 -25.79 -5.98 -6.59
N ASP A 878 -24.51 -5.72 -6.62
CA ASP A 878 -23.64 -5.84 -7.80
C ASP A 878 -22.67 -7.04 -7.74
N GLY A 879 -22.75 -7.82 -6.66
CA GLY A 879 -22.01 -9.07 -6.51
C GLY A 879 -20.76 -8.96 -5.63
N GLY A 880 -20.54 -7.82 -4.97
CA GLY A 880 -19.49 -7.60 -4.00
C GLY A 880 -18.81 -6.25 -4.21
N ILE A 881 -17.60 -6.10 -3.65
CA ILE A 881 -16.89 -4.81 -3.60
C ILE A 881 -16.67 -4.20 -4.99
N ASN A 882 -17.26 -3.03 -5.25
CA ASN A 882 -17.24 -2.33 -6.53
C ASN A 882 -16.98 -0.82 -6.38
N ILE A 883 -15.81 -0.49 -5.86
CA ILE A 883 -15.38 0.91 -5.66
C ILE A 883 -14.99 1.54 -7.00
N ARG A 884 -15.79 2.51 -7.47
CA ARG A 884 -15.55 3.20 -8.74
C ARG A 884 -16.09 4.64 -8.75
N PRO A 885 -15.63 5.50 -9.69
CA PRO A 885 -16.21 6.83 -9.85
C PRO A 885 -17.66 6.75 -10.33
N LEU A 886 -18.57 7.51 -9.71
CA LEU A 886 -19.99 7.53 -10.02
C LEU A 886 -20.55 8.96 -10.02
N PRO A 887 -21.64 9.25 -10.77
CA PRO A 887 -22.15 10.61 -10.98
C PRO A 887 -22.98 11.13 -9.80
N VAL A 888 -22.52 10.93 -8.57
CA VAL A 888 -23.21 11.27 -7.33
C VAL A 888 -22.35 12.20 -6.47
N TYR A 889 -23.01 12.96 -5.61
CA TYR A 889 -22.36 13.85 -4.66
C TYR A 889 -22.54 13.33 -3.24
N GLY A 890 -21.49 13.37 -2.41
CA GLY A 890 -21.55 13.04 -1.00
C GLY A 890 -21.73 14.30 -0.16
N MET A 891 -22.61 14.26 0.83
CA MET A 891 -22.76 15.33 1.82
C MET A 891 -21.78 15.06 2.97
N TYR A 892 -20.98 16.05 3.39
CA TYR A 892 -19.96 15.82 4.41
C TYR A 892 -20.57 15.44 5.76
N GLN A 893 -21.64 16.12 6.20
CA GLN A 893 -22.48 15.75 7.36
C GLN A 893 -21.67 15.16 8.53
N PRO A 894 -20.85 15.98 9.18
CA PRO A 894 -19.95 15.48 10.18
C PRO A 894 -20.62 15.27 11.52
N ASP A 895 -20.41 14.09 12.11
CA ASP A 895 -20.83 13.79 13.47
C ASP A 895 -19.82 14.39 14.46
N ALA A 896 -18.60 13.85 14.55
CA ALA A 896 -17.54 14.41 15.38
C ALA A 896 -16.74 15.56 14.74
N ILE A 897 -16.27 16.49 15.59
CA ILE A 897 -15.34 17.59 15.23
C ILE A 897 -14.23 17.77 16.26
N GLN A 898 -13.00 18.04 15.78
CA GLN A 898 -11.85 18.36 16.62
C GLN A 898 -11.03 19.52 16.07
N VAL A 899 -10.66 20.48 16.93
CA VAL A 899 -9.73 21.57 16.58
C VAL A 899 -8.28 21.12 16.76
N ILE A 900 -7.50 21.23 15.68
CA ILE A 900 -6.05 21.04 15.69
C ILE A 900 -5.33 22.32 15.27
N LYS A 901 -4.05 22.42 15.64
CA LYS A 901 -3.23 23.59 15.31
C LYS A 901 -1.94 23.15 14.64
N VAL A 902 -1.69 23.64 13.43
CA VAL A 902 -0.49 23.34 12.63
C VAL A 902 0.14 24.65 12.19
N ASN A 903 1.43 24.84 12.48
CA ASN A 903 2.19 26.04 12.13
C ASN A 903 1.56 27.38 12.56
N GLY A 904 0.82 27.37 13.67
CA GLY A 904 0.16 28.56 14.20
C GLY A 904 -1.26 28.81 13.69
N GLU A 905 -1.70 28.09 12.67
CA GLU A 905 -3.07 28.16 12.14
C GLU A 905 -3.96 27.05 12.72
N GLU A 906 -5.25 27.36 12.91
CA GLU A 906 -6.24 26.41 13.42
C GLU A 906 -7.03 25.74 12.29
N TYR A 907 -7.27 24.45 12.46
CA TYR A 907 -7.99 23.61 11.53
C TYR A 907 -9.04 22.78 12.26
N LEU A 908 -10.13 22.48 11.58
CA LEU A 908 -11.19 21.59 12.05
C LEU A 908 -11.02 20.26 11.35
N VAL A 909 -10.92 19.17 12.10
CA VAL A 909 -11.01 17.81 11.58
C VAL A 909 -12.43 17.33 11.84
N THR A 910 -13.09 16.77 10.83
CA THR A 910 -14.48 16.33 10.92
C THR A 910 -14.64 14.90 10.42
N SER A 911 -15.45 14.09 11.11
CA SER A 911 -15.74 12.71 10.71
C SER A 911 -17.11 12.63 10.05
N ASN A 912 -17.14 12.18 8.81
CA ASN A 912 -18.23 12.42 7.87
C ASN A 912 -19.17 11.20 7.77
N GLU A 913 -19.91 10.91 8.84
CA GLU A 913 -20.78 9.73 8.97
C GLU A 913 -22.00 9.82 8.06
N GLY A 914 -22.84 10.84 8.28
CA GLY A 914 -24.02 11.17 7.50
C GLY A 914 -25.35 10.83 8.15
N GLY A 915 -25.98 11.78 8.85
CA GLY A 915 -27.35 11.68 9.37
C GLY A 915 -28.42 12.19 8.39
N GLY A 916 -29.58 11.54 8.38
CA GLY A 916 -30.75 11.97 7.63
C GLY A 916 -31.95 12.17 8.56
N LYS A 917 -32.84 13.10 8.23
CA LYS A 917 -34.04 13.33 9.03
C LYS A 917 -35.18 12.38 8.64
N ASP A 918 -35.70 11.64 9.61
CA ASP A 918 -36.83 10.75 9.43
C ASP A 918 -37.90 10.96 10.50
N TYR A 919 -39.06 11.40 10.03
CA TYR A 919 -40.26 11.74 10.80
C TYR A 919 -41.45 10.86 10.36
N SER A 920 -41.17 9.72 9.71
CA SER A 920 -42.19 8.82 9.13
C SER A 920 -43.07 8.15 10.18
N ASP A 921 -42.55 7.95 11.40
CA ASP A 921 -43.28 7.38 12.53
C ASP A 921 -44.25 8.37 13.22
N TYR A 922 -44.26 9.65 12.82
CA TYR A 922 -45.08 10.70 13.42
C TYR A 922 -46.38 10.95 12.63
N LYS A 923 -47.50 11.22 13.32
CA LYS A 923 -48.80 11.49 12.66
C LYS A 923 -48.86 12.92 12.11
N LEU A 924 -47.94 13.26 11.23
CA LEU A 924 -47.85 14.53 10.49
C LEU A 924 -48.93 14.62 9.40
N ASN A 925 -49.14 13.49 8.69
CA ASN A 925 -50.12 13.25 7.63
C ASN A 925 -50.26 11.72 7.41
N ALA A 926 -50.83 11.24 6.30
CA ALA A 926 -51.03 9.80 6.04
C ALA A 926 -49.72 8.98 5.83
N THR A 927 -48.56 9.62 5.63
CA THR A 927 -47.29 8.97 5.26
C THR A 927 -46.06 9.44 6.03
N GLY A 928 -46.16 10.48 6.86
CA GLY A 928 -45.01 11.11 7.55
C GLY A 928 -44.02 11.80 6.58
N PHE A 929 -42.87 12.26 7.09
CA PHE A 929 -41.77 12.83 6.30
C PHE A 929 -40.53 11.94 6.42
N SER A 930 -39.87 11.63 5.31
CA SER A 930 -38.56 10.97 5.32
C SER A 930 -37.68 11.62 4.27
N GLU A 931 -36.48 12.02 4.68
CA GLU A 931 -35.49 12.59 3.78
C GLU A 931 -34.88 11.52 2.86
N GLU A 932 -34.80 10.27 3.31
CA GLU A 932 -34.15 9.19 2.58
C GLU A 932 -35.05 8.58 1.50
N ILE A 933 -34.50 8.44 0.29
CA ILE A 933 -35.14 7.68 -0.80
C ILE A 933 -34.09 6.86 -1.55
N ARG A 934 -34.49 5.74 -2.16
CA ARG A 934 -33.60 4.97 -3.03
C ARG A 934 -33.53 5.63 -4.40
N ALA A 935 -32.35 5.69 -5.01
CA ALA A 935 -32.21 6.35 -6.30
C ALA A 935 -33.09 5.72 -7.42
N ARG A 936 -33.38 4.41 -7.36
CA ARG A 936 -34.30 3.78 -8.33
C ARG A 936 -35.74 4.28 -8.24
N ASP A 937 -36.13 4.86 -7.10
CA ASP A 937 -37.49 5.31 -6.83
C ASP A 937 -37.67 6.79 -7.21
N VAL A 938 -36.64 7.45 -7.78
CA VAL A 938 -36.70 8.82 -8.29
C VAL A 938 -36.70 8.87 -9.83
N SER A 939 -37.17 9.99 -10.37
CA SER A 939 -37.08 10.29 -11.80
C SER A 939 -35.91 11.23 -12.07
N ILE A 940 -35.09 10.93 -13.08
CA ILE A 940 -33.96 11.77 -13.50
C ILE A 940 -34.40 12.69 -14.64
N SER A 941 -34.12 13.99 -14.53
CA SER A 941 -34.46 14.96 -15.58
C SER A 941 -33.69 14.69 -16.87
N GLU A 942 -34.32 14.85 -18.03
CA GLU A 942 -33.73 14.55 -19.35
C GLU A 942 -32.38 15.27 -19.56
N ASN A 943 -32.29 16.53 -19.14
CA ASN A 943 -31.10 17.38 -19.30
C ASN A 943 -30.12 17.34 -18.12
N SER A 944 -30.32 16.40 -17.18
CA SER A 944 -29.56 16.32 -15.93
C SER A 944 -28.07 16.04 -16.11
N GLU A 945 -27.27 16.43 -15.12
CA GLU A 945 -25.84 16.07 -15.05
C GLU A 945 -25.62 14.55 -15.00
N ILE A 946 -26.59 13.80 -14.48
CA ILE A 946 -26.59 12.34 -14.41
C ILE A 946 -26.79 11.73 -15.81
N ASN A 947 -27.79 12.21 -16.56
CA ASN A 947 -28.04 11.73 -17.93
C ASN A 947 -26.88 12.04 -18.86
N GLN A 948 -26.29 13.23 -18.75
CA GLN A 948 -25.11 13.59 -19.54
C GLN A 948 -23.95 12.63 -19.25
N TRP A 949 -23.72 12.30 -17.97
CA TRP A 949 -22.69 11.35 -17.59
C TRP A 949 -22.97 9.92 -18.09
N MET A 950 -24.23 9.46 -18.04
CA MET A 950 -24.64 8.17 -18.61
C MET A 950 -24.32 8.07 -20.10
N LEU A 951 -24.69 9.11 -20.88
CA LEU A 951 -24.45 9.18 -22.31
C LEU A 951 -22.95 9.15 -22.65
N GLN A 952 -22.13 9.85 -21.87
CA GLN A 952 -20.67 9.88 -22.05
C GLN A 952 -20.01 8.54 -21.75
N ASN A 953 -20.56 7.76 -20.81
CA ASN A 953 -19.99 6.48 -20.34
C ASN A 953 -20.69 5.25 -20.92
N ASN A 954 -21.58 5.40 -21.90
CA ASN A 954 -22.36 4.32 -22.52
C ASN A 954 -23.14 3.45 -21.51
N ILE A 955 -23.70 4.05 -20.47
CA ILE A 955 -24.52 3.36 -19.46
C ILE A 955 -26.00 3.52 -19.82
N SER A 956 -26.71 2.39 -19.97
CA SER A 956 -28.12 2.37 -20.38
C SER A 956 -29.10 2.61 -19.23
N ASN A 957 -28.74 2.23 -18.00
CA ASN A 957 -29.57 2.44 -16.82
C ASN A 957 -28.70 2.62 -15.55
N ILE A 958 -28.41 3.86 -15.16
CA ILE A 958 -27.66 4.16 -13.94
C ILE A 958 -28.45 3.81 -12.66
N LEU A 959 -29.78 3.80 -12.75
CA LEU A 959 -30.67 3.50 -11.62
C LEU A 959 -30.91 1.99 -11.45
N ASP A 960 -30.14 1.15 -12.13
CA ASP A 960 -30.14 -0.28 -11.87
C ASP A 960 -29.67 -0.58 -10.43
N ASN A 961 -30.23 -1.62 -9.82
CA ASN A 961 -29.89 -1.99 -8.45
C ASN A 961 -28.40 -2.33 -8.27
N SER A 962 -27.73 -2.81 -9.32
CA SER A 962 -26.28 -3.10 -9.34
C SER A 962 -25.39 -1.86 -9.58
N VAL A 963 -25.99 -0.67 -9.65
CA VAL A 963 -25.26 0.60 -9.85
C VAL A 963 -25.68 1.61 -8.79
N LEU A 964 -26.56 2.57 -9.10
CA LEU A 964 -27.04 3.55 -8.13
C LEU A 964 -28.41 3.23 -7.58
N GLY A 965 -29.18 2.32 -8.20
CA GLY A 965 -30.59 2.11 -7.87
C GLY A 965 -30.85 1.81 -6.40
N ARG A 966 -29.88 1.15 -5.75
CA ARG A 966 -29.92 0.85 -4.31
C ARG A 966 -29.38 1.99 -3.46
N LEU A 967 -28.54 2.88 -3.96
CA LEU A 967 -27.97 3.98 -3.18
C LEU A 967 -29.07 4.83 -2.53
N VAL A 968 -28.95 5.08 -1.22
CA VAL A 968 -29.79 6.04 -0.50
C VAL A 968 -29.33 7.46 -0.82
N ILE A 969 -30.30 8.30 -1.18
CA ILE A 969 -30.12 9.71 -1.52
C ILE A 969 -31.14 10.57 -0.77
N THR A 970 -30.85 11.86 -0.64
CA THR A 970 -31.79 12.82 -0.05
C THR A 970 -32.89 13.25 -1.03
N THR A 971 -34.10 13.48 -0.52
CA THR A 971 -35.24 14.04 -1.26
C THR A 971 -35.17 15.57 -1.41
N GLU A 972 -34.33 16.24 -0.63
CA GLU A 972 -34.36 17.70 -0.46
C GLU A 972 -33.31 18.46 -1.30
N THR A 973 -32.21 17.80 -1.70
CA THR A 973 -31.11 18.43 -2.46
C THR A 973 -31.03 17.85 -3.87
N GLY A 974 -30.87 18.70 -4.90
CA GLY A 974 -30.75 18.26 -6.30
C GLY A 974 -32.08 17.99 -7.02
N ARG A 975 -33.20 18.14 -6.33
CA ARG A 975 -34.57 17.99 -6.86
C ARG A 975 -35.05 19.28 -7.53
N LEU A 976 -35.65 19.14 -8.71
CA LEU A 976 -36.23 20.21 -9.53
C LEU A 976 -37.70 20.46 -9.15
N PRO A 977 -38.29 21.62 -9.52
CA PRO A 977 -39.68 21.95 -9.20
C PRO A 977 -40.73 20.96 -9.74
N ASP A 978 -40.42 20.20 -10.78
CA ASP A 978 -41.30 19.15 -11.33
C ASP A 978 -41.19 17.81 -10.58
N GLY A 979 -40.32 17.74 -9.57
CA GLY A 979 -40.08 16.57 -8.74
C GLY A 979 -38.99 15.63 -9.24
N SER A 980 -38.46 15.85 -10.46
CA SER A 980 -37.32 15.09 -11.00
C SER A 980 -35.98 15.57 -10.44
N PHE A 981 -34.91 14.80 -10.60
CA PHE A 981 -33.57 15.13 -10.09
C PHE A 981 -32.60 15.52 -11.21
N ASP A 982 -31.83 16.59 -10.97
CA ASP A 982 -30.68 16.98 -11.79
C ASP A 982 -29.37 16.32 -11.31
N LYS A 983 -29.22 16.21 -9.98
CA LYS A 983 -28.07 15.61 -9.31
C LYS A 983 -28.54 14.75 -8.16
N LEU A 984 -27.79 13.69 -7.86
CA LEU A 984 -28.04 12.84 -6.70
C LEU A 984 -27.05 13.16 -5.59
N TYR A 985 -27.57 13.24 -4.37
CA TYR A 985 -26.79 13.51 -3.17
C TYR A 985 -26.99 12.37 -2.19
N THR A 986 -25.92 11.67 -1.84
CA THR A 986 -25.91 10.59 -0.85
C THR A 986 -25.43 11.10 0.51
N PHE A 987 -25.82 10.41 1.57
CA PHE A 987 -25.49 10.76 2.94
C PHE A 987 -24.06 10.35 3.27
N GLY A 988 -23.39 11.20 4.05
CA GLY A 988 -22.03 10.97 4.50
C GLY A 988 -20.95 11.22 3.45
N GLY A 989 -19.77 11.59 3.96
CA GLY A 989 -18.55 11.74 3.17
C GLY A 989 -17.75 10.45 3.07
N ARG A 990 -18.15 9.39 3.80
CA ARG A 990 -17.50 8.07 3.85
C ARG A 990 -16.03 8.12 4.27
N GLY A 991 -15.69 9.03 5.19
CA GLY A 991 -14.33 9.27 5.64
C GLY A 991 -14.23 10.49 6.54
N PHE A 992 -13.15 11.26 6.43
CA PHE A 992 -12.95 12.48 7.23
C PHE A 992 -12.44 13.64 6.38
N SER A 993 -12.63 14.86 6.88
CA SER A 993 -12.20 16.09 6.21
C SER A 993 -11.43 17.00 7.16
N ILE A 994 -10.62 17.90 6.58
CA ILE A 994 -9.91 18.95 7.31
C ILE A 994 -10.24 20.31 6.68
N TRP A 995 -10.60 21.27 7.52
CA TRP A 995 -11.04 22.61 7.12
C TRP A 995 -10.18 23.67 7.81
N LYS A 996 -9.94 24.81 7.15
CA LYS A 996 -9.40 25.99 7.84
C LYS A 996 -10.46 26.57 8.77
N ALA A 997 -10.15 26.74 10.05
CA ALA A 997 -11.14 27.14 11.05
C ALA A 997 -11.65 28.58 10.89
N ASP A 998 -10.87 29.47 10.27
CA ASP A 998 -11.23 30.88 10.09
C ASP A 998 -12.14 31.14 8.88
N THR A 999 -11.95 30.36 7.82
CA THR A 999 -12.55 30.56 6.50
C THR A 999 -13.52 29.44 6.11
N MET A 1000 -13.45 28.30 6.82
CA MET A 1000 -14.13 27.05 6.48
C MET A 1000 -13.79 26.51 5.08
N ALA A 1001 -12.61 26.87 4.57
CA ALA A 1001 -12.11 26.31 3.33
C ALA A 1001 -11.66 24.85 3.54
N LEU A 1002 -12.11 23.94 2.68
CA LEU A 1002 -11.63 22.55 2.67
C LEU A 1002 -10.13 22.51 2.32
N VAL A 1003 -9.37 21.79 3.14
CA VAL A 1003 -7.91 21.62 3.03
C VAL A 1003 -7.57 20.21 2.59
N TYR A 1004 -8.27 19.23 3.15
CA TYR A 1004 -8.11 17.82 2.85
C TYR A 1004 -9.45 17.11 2.96
N ASP A 1005 -9.66 16.14 2.09
CA ASP A 1005 -10.72 15.16 2.19
C ASP A 1005 -10.12 13.78 1.92
N SER A 1006 -10.49 12.78 2.72
CA SER A 1006 -9.92 11.44 2.59
C SER A 1006 -10.38 10.67 1.35
N GLY A 1007 -11.19 11.28 0.46
CA GLY A 1007 -11.63 10.64 -0.77
C GLY A 1007 -12.28 9.28 -0.53
N SER A 1008 -11.72 8.25 -1.18
CA SER A 1008 -12.10 6.85 -1.06
C SER A 1008 -11.18 6.04 -0.13
N ASP A 1009 -10.23 6.69 0.54
CA ASP A 1009 -9.14 6.02 1.29
C ASP A 1009 -9.68 4.99 2.30
N VAL A 1010 -10.76 5.31 3.01
CA VAL A 1010 -11.35 4.41 4.00
C VAL A 1010 -11.94 3.17 3.33
N GLU A 1011 -12.74 3.32 2.27
CA GLU A 1011 -13.28 2.17 1.54
C GLU A 1011 -12.17 1.37 0.83
N ASP A 1012 -11.22 2.03 0.18
CA ASP A 1012 -10.10 1.38 -0.49
C ASP A 1012 -9.25 0.56 0.50
N THR A 1013 -8.97 1.11 1.69
CA THR A 1013 -8.20 0.40 2.72
C THR A 1013 -9.00 -0.73 3.37
N HIS A 1014 -10.30 -0.55 3.61
CA HIS A 1014 -11.18 -1.60 4.11
C HIS A 1014 -11.26 -2.78 3.13
N ALA A 1015 -11.42 -2.49 1.84
CA ALA A 1015 -11.47 -3.49 0.77
C ALA A 1015 -10.15 -4.26 0.61
N GLN A 1016 -9.02 -3.58 0.80
CA GLN A 1016 -7.69 -4.21 0.71
C GLN A 1016 -7.36 -5.05 1.94
N ALA A 1017 -7.65 -4.55 3.15
CA ALA A 1017 -7.19 -5.17 4.39
C ALA A 1017 -8.15 -6.23 4.93
N ARG A 1018 -9.46 -5.98 4.85
CA ARG A 1018 -10.52 -6.84 5.39
C ARG A 1018 -11.72 -6.91 4.44
N PRO A 1019 -11.55 -7.43 3.20
CA PRO A 1019 -12.65 -7.56 2.24
C PRO A 1019 -13.79 -8.41 2.79
N ASP A 1020 -13.53 -9.38 3.67
CA ASP A 1020 -14.53 -10.22 4.34
C ASP A 1020 -15.50 -9.44 5.24
N LEU A 1021 -15.19 -8.17 5.49
CA LEU A 1021 -15.85 -7.26 6.41
C LEU A 1021 -16.19 -5.92 5.74
N PHE A 1022 -15.87 -5.74 4.46
CA PHE A 1022 -16.10 -4.51 3.73
C PHE A 1022 -17.56 -4.06 3.83
N ASN A 1023 -17.78 -2.85 4.34
CA ASN A 1023 -19.11 -2.26 4.55
C ASN A 1023 -20.12 -3.23 5.20
N ALA A 1024 -19.67 -4.10 6.10
CA ALA A 1024 -20.52 -5.11 6.71
C ALA A 1024 -21.38 -4.54 7.84
N GLN A 1025 -22.51 -5.20 8.12
CA GLN A 1025 -23.48 -4.80 9.14
C GLN A 1025 -23.76 -5.93 10.13
N LEU A 1026 -23.79 -5.60 11.42
CA LEU A 1026 -24.34 -6.50 12.42
C LEU A 1026 -25.81 -6.84 12.10
N LYS A 1027 -26.06 -8.12 11.78
CA LYS A 1027 -27.39 -8.70 11.58
C LYS A 1027 -27.53 -9.94 12.46
N ALA A 1028 -28.40 -9.87 13.47
CA ALA A 1028 -28.68 -10.98 14.37
C ALA A 1028 -29.04 -12.26 13.59
N GLY A 1029 -28.47 -13.39 14.01
CA GLY A 1029 -28.67 -14.69 13.34
C GLY A 1029 -28.01 -14.84 11.95
N LYS A 1030 -27.35 -13.80 11.42
CA LYS A 1030 -26.52 -13.92 10.21
C LYS A 1030 -25.07 -14.16 10.57
N LYS A 1031 -24.40 -15.01 9.79
CA LYS A 1031 -22.95 -15.20 9.84
C LYS A 1031 -22.23 -13.91 9.49
N ILE A 1032 -21.16 -13.59 10.20
CA ILE A 1032 -20.36 -12.37 9.99
C ILE A 1032 -19.95 -12.23 8.51
N LYS A 1033 -19.33 -13.26 7.93
CA LYS A 1033 -18.91 -13.27 6.52
C LYS A 1033 -20.03 -13.09 5.49
N ASN A 1034 -21.29 -13.37 5.87
CA ASN A 1034 -22.45 -13.23 4.98
C ASN A 1034 -23.06 -11.82 5.04
N THR A 1035 -22.40 -10.89 5.74
CA THR A 1035 -22.85 -9.51 5.87
C THR A 1035 -21.95 -8.51 5.15
N ILE A 1036 -20.93 -9.00 4.41
CA ILE A 1036 -20.13 -8.20 3.48
C ILE A 1036 -21.04 -7.36 2.56
N ASP A 1037 -20.65 -6.12 2.33
CA ASP A 1037 -21.24 -5.21 1.34
C ASP A 1037 -22.65 -4.71 1.69
N TYR A 1038 -23.16 -5.02 2.88
CA TYR A 1038 -24.53 -4.65 3.30
C TYR A 1038 -24.78 -3.15 3.44
N ARG A 1039 -23.73 -2.31 3.49
CA ARG A 1039 -23.82 -0.86 3.71
C ARG A 1039 -23.30 0.00 2.57
N SER A 1040 -22.80 -0.60 1.49
CA SER A 1040 -22.38 0.12 0.28
C SER A 1040 -23.53 0.87 -0.38
N ASP A 1041 -24.75 0.34 -0.30
CA ASP A 1041 -25.98 1.02 -0.77
C ASP A 1041 -26.43 2.21 0.08
N ASN A 1042 -25.69 2.57 1.14
CA ASN A 1042 -26.09 3.64 2.06
C ASN A 1042 -24.90 4.55 2.41
N LYS A 1043 -24.37 4.50 3.64
CA LYS A 1043 -23.32 5.39 4.13
C LYS A 1043 -21.90 4.76 4.09
N GLY A 1044 -21.76 3.55 3.54
CA GLY A 1044 -20.48 2.86 3.44
C GLY A 1044 -19.89 2.52 4.82
N PRO A 1045 -18.66 2.99 5.15
CA PRO A 1045 -18.02 2.72 6.44
C PRO A 1045 -18.63 3.42 7.66
N GLU A 1046 -19.39 4.50 7.48
CA GLU A 1046 -19.99 5.31 8.56
C GLU A 1046 -18.93 5.84 9.54
N SER A 1047 -18.19 6.88 9.14
CA SER A 1047 -17.12 7.45 9.96
C SER A 1047 -17.71 8.37 11.04
N GLU A 1048 -17.73 7.92 12.28
CA GLU A 1048 -18.47 8.55 13.39
C GLU A 1048 -17.56 9.43 14.27
N SER A 1049 -16.54 8.81 14.89
CA SER A 1049 -15.83 9.39 16.01
C SER A 1049 -14.41 9.86 15.69
N LEU A 1050 -13.91 10.83 16.47
CA LEU A 1050 -12.55 11.39 16.33
C LEU A 1050 -11.81 11.50 17.66
N ALA A 1051 -10.54 11.09 17.65
CA ALA A 1051 -9.58 11.51 18.67
C ALA A 1051 -8.33 12.12 18.03
N ILE A 1052 -7.74 13.08 18.74
CA ILE A 1052 -6.46 13.68 18.36
C ILE A 1052 -5.39 13.27 19.37
N GLY A 1053 -4.30 12.69 18.88
CA GLY A 1053 -3.11 12.39 19.65
C GLY A 1053 -1.92 13.24 19.22
N HIS A 1054 -0.90 13.33 20.09
CA HIS A 1054 0.33 14.07 19.80
C HIS A 1054 1.57 13.22 20.11
N ASP A 1055 2.50 13.13 19.16
CA ASP A 1055 3.85 12.57 19.32
C ASP A 1055 4.89 13.65 18.99
N GLY A 1056 5.26 14.47 19.98
CA GLY A 1056 6.02 15.69 19.72
C GLY A 1056 5.23 16.66 18.82
N ASP A 1057 5.80 17.07 17.69
CA ASP A 1057 5.15 17.95 16.71
C ASP A 1057 4.22 17.19 15.74
N LYS A 1058 4.25 15.86 15.77
CA LYS A 1058 3.40 15.01 14.92
C LYS A 1058 2.01 14.90 15.55
N ILE A 1059 0.98 15.26 14.79
CA ILE A 1059 -0.42 15.08 15.17
C ILE A 1059 -0.90 13.74 14.64
N LEU A 1060 -1.66 13.01 15.45
CA LEU A 1060 -2.34 11.77 15.08
C LEU A 1060 -3.83 12.02 15.05
N ILE A 1061 -4.49 11.54 14.00
CA ILE A 1061 -5.93 11.62 13.82
C ILE A 1061 -6.44 10.19 13.82
N PHE A 1062 -7.23 9.83 14.84
CA PHE A 1062 -7.94 8.56 14.91
C PHE A 1062 -9.36 8.79 14.45
N VAL A 1063 -9.82 7.99 13.48
CA VAL A 1063 -11.17 8.07 12.91
C VAL A 1063 -11.86 6.73 13.12
N GLY A 1064 -12.96 6.72 13.88
CA GLY A 1064 -13.78 5.54 14.09
C GLY A 1064 -14.78 5.34 12.96
N HIS A 1065 -15.02 4.08 12.58
CA HIS A 1065 -15.95 3.70 11.52
C HIS A 1065 -16.86 2.59 12.00
N GLU A 1066 -18.18 2.76 11.92
CA GLU A 1066 -19.11 1.83 12.51
C GLU A 1066 -19.44 0.60 11.65
N ARG A 1067 -19.17 0.63 10.33
CA ARG A 1067 -19.54 -0.44 9.40
C ARG A 1067 -18.30 -1.05 8.75
N PRO A 1068 -17.68 -2.07 9.37
CA PRO A 1068 -18.23 -2.93 10.42
C PRO A 1068 -17.67 -2.73 11.82
N GLY A 1069 -16.89 -1.67 12.07
CA GLY A 1069 -16.22 -1.47 13.36
C GLY A 1069 -14.71 -1.45 13.25
N SER A 1070 -14.17 -0.28 12.88
CA SER A 1070 -12.74 -0.09 12.67
C SER A 1070 -12.27 1.30 13.05
N ILE A 1071 -10.97 1.43 13.26
CA ILE A 1071 -10.34 2.72 13.55
C ILE A 1071 -9.21 2.95 12.57
N SER A 1072 -9.33 3.94 11.71
CA SER A 1072 -8.24 4.40 10.84
C SER A 1072 -7.38 5.42 11.56
N VAL A 1073 -6.06 5.34 11.35
CA VAL A 1073 -5.07 6.23 11.95
C VAL A 1073 -4.35 6.97 10.85
N TYR A 1074 -4.41 8.31 10.91
CA TYR A 1074 -3.65 9.20 10.06
C TYR A 1074 -2.68 10.02 10.90
N SER A 1075 -1.65 10.57 10.25
CA SER A 1075 -0.74 11.50 10.90
C SER A 1075 -0.45 12.74 10.06
N VAL A 1076 -0.26 13.86 10.75
CA VAL A 1076 0.09 15.14 10.16
C VAL A 1076 1.42 15.58 10.76
N ASN A 1077 2.40 15.82 9.89
CA ASN A 1077 3.74 16.26 10.27
C ASN A 1077 4.11 17.54 9.52
N GLY A 1078 3.49 18.66 9.88
CA GLY A 1078 3.79 19.98 9.33
C GLY A 1078 2.94 20.42 8.13
N ASP A 1079 2.66 19.54 7.16
CA ASP A 1079 1.70 19.80 6.07
C ASP A 1079 0.35 19.17 6.41
N ILE A 1080 -0.62 20.04 6.62
CA ILE A 1080 -2.00 19.69 6.97
C ILE A 1080 -2.81 19.23 5.75
N SER A 1081 -2.36 19.53 4.53
CA SER A 1081 -3.04 19.17 3.28
C SER A 1081 -2.71 17.77 2.77
N SER A 1082 -1.76 17.08 3.42
CA SER A 1082 -1.40 15.70 3.12
C SER A 1082 -1.25 14.86 4.40
N PRO A 1083 -2.35 14.61 5.13
CA PRO A 1083 -2.35 13.61 6.19
C PRO A 1083 -1.90 12.25 5.65
N LYS A 1084 -0.97 11.61 6.35
CA LYS A 1084 -0.42 10.30 5.98
C LYS A 1084 -1.24 9.21 6.66
N PHE A 1085 -1.80 8.28 5.89
CA PHE A 1085 -2.35 7.03 6.45
C PHE A 1085 -1.26 6.20 7.15
N GLU A 1086 -1.49 5.79 8.40
CA GLU A 1086 -0.55 5.02 9.20
C GLU A 1086 -0.98 3.55 9.37
N SER A 1087 -2.24 3.32 9.73
CA SER A 1087 -2.81 1.98 9.92
C SER A 1087 -4.33 2.02 10.05
N VAL A 1088 -4.93 0.84 10.09
CA VAL A 1088 -6.35 0.63 10.40
C VAL A 1088 -6.48 -0.59 11.31
N PHE A 1089 -7.39 -0.53 12.29
CA PHE A 1089 -7.59 -1.56 13.29
C PHE A 1089 -9.02 -2.12 13.25
N TRP A 1090 -9.13 -3.45 13.33
CA TRP A 1090 -10.38 -4.18 13.58
C TRP A 1090 -10.17 -5.18 14.71
N ASP A 1091 -11.22 -5.43 15.49
CA ASP A 1091 -11.25 -6.53 16.45
C ASP A 1091 -12.44 -7.47 16.22
N ILE A 1092 -12.68 -7.79 14.95
CA ILE A 1092 -13.73 -8.69 14.51
C ILE A 1092 -13.07 -9.89 13.84
N PRO A 1093 -13.23 -11.11 14.39
CA PRO A 1093 -12.58 -12.30 13.87
C PRO A 1093 -13.17 -12.69 12.51
N ASN A 1094 -12.33 -13.18 11.61
CA ASN A 1094 -12.80 -13.90 10.43
C ASN A 1094 -13.34 -15.26 10.89
N SER A 1095 -14.67 -15.39 10.95
CA SER A 1095 -15.35 -16.47 11.63
C SER A 1095 -16.62 -16.92 10.89
N GLU A 1096 -16.94 -18.20 11.00
CA GLU A 1096 -18.22 -18.77 10.57
C GLU A 1096 -19.35 -18.50 11.55
N GLN A 1097 -19.05 -17.88 12.70
CA GLN A 1097 -20.03 -17.51 13.72
C GLN A 1097 -21.03 -16.50 13.19
N THR A 1098 -22.24 -16.59 13.73
CA THR A 1098 -23.20 -15.50 13.68
C THR A 1098 -22.74 -14.35 14.58
N TRP A 1099 -23.18 -13.14 14.26
CA TRP A 1099 -22.96 -11.98 15.13
C TRP A 1099 -23.42 -12.23 16.58
N THR A 1100 -24.52 -12.95 16.74
CA THR A 1100 -25.08 -13.34 18.06
C THR A 1100 -24.14 -14.26 18.82
N GLU A 1101 -23.66 -15.33 18.19
CA GLU A 1101 -22.72 -16.27 18.82
C GLU A 1101 -21.41 -15.57 19.20
N ALA A 1102 -20.90 -14.71 18.32
CA ALA A 1102 -19.65 -13.99 18.57
C ALA A 1102 -19.77 -13.03 19.78
N PHE A 1103 -20.91 -12.33 19.88
CA PHE A 1103 -21.23 -11.49 21.04
C PHE A 1103 -21.35 -12.31 22.33
N GLU A 1104 -22.13 -13.39 22.32
CA GLU A 1104 -22.36 -14.24 23.50
C GLU A 1104 -21.07 -14.89 24.00
N GLN A 1105 -20.16 -15.24 23.08
CA GLN A 1105 -18.86 -15.82 23.39
C GLN A 1105 -17.78 -14.78 23.70
N ARG A 1106 -18.11 -13.48 23.66
CA ARG A 1106 -17.17 -12.38 23.87
C ARG A 1106 -15.96 -12.41 22.92
N SER A 1107 -16.17 -12.88 21.69
CA SER A 1107 -15.11 -12.98 20.66
C SER A 1107 -14.98 -11.74 19.77
N ILE A 1108 -15.92 -10.81 19.88
CA ILE A 1108 -15.87 -9.46 19.31
C ILE A 1108 -15.64 -8.42 20.42
N SER A 1109 -15.14 -7.25 20.07
CA SER A 1109 -15.06 -6.10 20.99
C SER A 1109 -15.91 -4.94 20.47
N VAL A 1110 -15.34 -3.75 20.31
CA VAL A 1110 -15.97 -2.64 19.62
C VAL A 1110 -16.16 -2.97 18.14
N ILE A 1111 -17.39 -2.87 17.66
CA ILE A 1111 -17.76 -3.05 16.25
C ILE A 1111 -18.39 -1.78 15.67
N ASP A 1112 -18.30 -0.69 16.42
CA ASP A 1112 -19.11 0.52 16.31
C ASP A 1112 -18.47 1.62 17.17
N PRO A 1113 -17.28 2.15 16.82
CA PRO A 1113 -16.58 3.12 17.66
C PRO A 1113 -17.35 4.44 17.75
N GLU A 1114 -18.14 4.61 18.82
CA GLU A 1114 -19.01 5.76 19.08
C GLU A 1114 -18.20 6.95 19.62
N ASP A 1115 -17.26 6.69 20.53
CA ASP A 1115 -16.42 7.72 21.14
C ASP A 1115 -14.98 7.23 21.29
N LEU A 1116 -14.04 8.14 21.08
CA LEU A 1116 -12.60 7.91 21.11
C LEU A 1116 -11.92 8.91 22.04
N LYS A 1117 -11.15 8.40 23.01
CA LYS A 1117 -10.30 9.24 23.87
C LYS A 1117 -8.85 8.79 23.83
N TYR A 1118 -7.99 9.64 23.28
CA TYR A 1118 -6.55 9.43 23.35
C TYR A 1118 -6.02 9.85 24.73
N ILE A 1119 -5.20 8.98 25.33
CA ILE A 1119 -4.51 9.24 26.60
C ILE A 1119 -3.01 9.17 26.33
N SER A 1120 -2.29 10.24 26.68
CA SER A 1120 -0.84 10.29 26.53
C SER A 1120 -0.14 9.27 27.43
N ALA A 1121 1.09 8.87 27.07
CA ALA A 1121 1.91 7.99 27.92
C ALA A 1121 2.10 8.53 29.35
N LYS A 1122 2.14 9.86 29.52
CA LYS A 1122 2.32 10.51 30.81
C LYS A 1122 1.09 10.35 31.71
N GLU A 1123 -0.08 10.36 31.10
CA GLU A 1123 -1.36 10.33 31.79
C GLU A 1123 -1.90 8.92 31.93
N SER A 1124 -1.39 7.95 31.19
CA SER A 1124 -1.88 6.58 31.26
C SER A 1124 -1.40 5.83 32.51
N PRO A 1125 -2.12 4.78 32.94
CA PRO A 1125 -1.76 3.98 34.12
C PRO A 1125 -0.48 3.15 33.93
N ASN A 1126 -0.21 2.73 32.69
CA ASN A 1126 0.89 1.83 32.34
C ASN A 1126 2.10 2.55 31.71
N GLY A 1127 2.08 3.89 31.65
CA GLY A 1127 3.16 4.69 31.06
C GLY A 1127 3.24 4.60 29.53
N ARG A 1128 2.21 4.09 28.85
CA ARG A 1128 2.14 3.96 27.39
C ARG A 1128 0.94 4.71 26.81
N PRO A 1129 1.00 5.27 25.60
CA PRO A 1129 -0.16 5.94 25.02
C PRO A 1129 -1.31 4.97 24.81
N LEU A 1130 -2.52 5.37 25.18
CA LEU A 1130 -3.73 4.57 25.05
C LEU A 1130 -4.77 5.27 24.17
N LEU A 1131 -5.63 4.48 23.54
CA LEU A 1131 -6.87 4.93 22.94
C LEU A 1131 -8.00 4.14 23.60
N LEU A 1132 -8.88 4.86 24.31
CA LEU A 1132 -10.14 4.32 24.81
C LEU A 1132 -11.17 4.40 23.71
N VAL A 1133 -11.98 3.36 23.58
CA VAL A 1133 -13.00 3.24 22.54
C VAL A 1133 -14.30 2.77 23.15
N ALA A 1134 -15.34 3.61 23.10
CA ALA A 1134 -16.70 3.21 23.42
C ALA A 1134 -17.36 2.56 22.19
N GLY A 1135 -18.17 1.53 22.41
CA GLY A 1135 -19.08 1.01 21.40
C GLY A 1135 -20.51 0.90 21.92
N SER A 1136 -21.43 1.65 21.32
CA SER A 1136 -22.83 1.79 21.68
C SER A 1136 -23.67 0.54 21.35
N VAL A 1137 -23.58 0.03 20.13
CA VAL A 1137 -24.12 -1.22 19.61
C VAL A 1137 -23.46 -2.44 20.24
N SER A 1138 -22.13 -2.48 20.40
CA SER A 1138 -21.46 -3.60 21.09
C SER A 1138 -21.64 -3.55 22.60
N GLY A 1139 -21.93 -2.37 23.18
CA GLY A 1139 -21.96 -2.18 24.62
C GLY A 1139 -20.61 -2.47 25.27
N THR A 1140 -19.51 -2.00 24.67
CA THR A 1140 -18.14 -2.30 25.11
C THR A 1140 -17.30 -1.04 25.33
N LEU A 1141 -16.34 -1.15 26.25
CA LEU A 1141 -15.18 -0.27 26.36
C LEU A 1141 -13.93 -1.05 25.99
N SER A 1142 -13.29 -0.71 24.89
CA SER A 1142 -11.99 -1.27 24.48
C SER A 1142 -10.84 -0.34 24.86
N ILE A 1143 -9.76 -0.92 25.38
CA ILE A 1143 -8.50 -0.22 25.68
C ILE A 1143 -7.46 -0.68 24.67
N LEU A 1144 -7.00 0.24 23.83
CA LEU A 1144 -5.98 -0.02 22.82
C LEU A 1144 -4.67 0.70 23.21
N GLU A 1145 -3.53 0.02 23.06
CA GLU A 1145 -2.21 0.65 23.09
C GLU A 1145 -1.94 1.29 21.74
N VAL A 1146 -1.52 2.55 21.73
CA VAL A 1146 -1.04 3.20 20.51
C VAL A 1146 0.47 3.01 20.41
N ILE A 1147 0.89 2.15 19.48
CA ILE A 1147 2.28 1.72 19.32
C ILE A 1147 2.93 2.44 18.13
N GLY A 1148 4.25 2.65 18.22
CA GLY A 1148 5.03 3.36 17.19
C GLY A 1148 5.49 4.76 17.57
N PHE A 1149 5.15 5.24 18.78
CA PHE A 1149 5.69 6.48 19.36
C PHE A 1149 7.20 6.39 19.61
N ASN A 1150 7.89 7.53 19.47
CA ASN A 1150 9.23 7.69 19.99
C ASN A 1150 9.17 7.89 21.51
N MET A 1151 9.26 6.81 22.28
CA MET A 1151 9.39 6.93 23.73
C MET A 1151 10.75 7.57 24.07
N VAL A 1152 10.76 8.88 24.31
CA VAL A 1152 11.83 9.53 25.05
C VAL A 1152 11.71 9.04 26.49
N SER A 1153 12.59 8.13 26.89
CA SER A 1153 12.66 7.70 28.28
C SER A 1153 12.96 8.92 29.15
N ALA A 1154 12.00 9.36 29.96
CA ALA A 1154 12.24 10.28 31.05
C ALA A 1154 13.00 9.55 32.18
N THR A 1155 14.27 9.22 31.93
CA THR A 1155 15.24 8.98 33.01
C THR A 1155 16.01 10.28 33.18
N GLY A 1156 15.50 11.15 34.04
CA GLY A 1156 16.09 12.46 34.24
C GLY A 1156 15.45 13.28 35.35
N ALA A 1157 15.45 12.78 36.58
CA ALA A 1157 15.58 13.60 37.78
C ALA A 1157 16.03 12.72 38.96
N VAL A 1158 17.22 13.08 39.46
CA VAL A 1158 17.84 12.91 40.79
C VAL A 1158 17.11 12.06 41.82
#